data_AF-A0ABC9BJ55-F1
#
_entry.id   AF-A0ABC9BJ55-F1
#
_cell.length_a   1.000
_cell.length_b   1.000
_cell.length_c   1.000
_cell.angle_alpha   90.00
_cell.angle_beta   90.00
_cell.angle_gamma   90.00
#
_symmetry.space_group_name_H-M   'P 1'
#
loop_
_entity.id
_entity.type
_entity.pdbx_description
1 polymer ?
#
loop_
_entity_poly.entity_id
_entity_poly.type
_entity_poly.pdbx_seq_one_letter_code
_entity_poly.pdbx_strand_id
1 'polypeptide(L)'
;MARLPSSSYPAAATTAPPLPSPLPDLGVALSAADLRATAYELLVAASRATGAKPLAYIPQYATAGGKLKGAFGLGSSASSNGGTAAVLELVRVRMGVTAEADARIRRVLLRVAAGQLGTPAESMVWPFEFLQKCKASDFSDPLEYEAWQTRNFKLLEAGLLVHPLVPLKKSSSSAKRMRQIIHEAYDGKLETGRNSESVRRLRSAVMSLACRSLDETSDECHWADGFPLNLHIYKMLVDACFDVEEGTVVEEIDETMELLKKVWPIFGVNQMLHNLYFTWELFNHFVMLGQADIELLSATENLLVEVANDAKITKDPDYCDVLSSSLSSIMGWTEKRLLAYHETFDTSNIYSLQYIVSIGISTAKIIFEDQDRSYEYHSGAKGDIDVARSRIETYIHSSLRTAFSHKMEEGASKRSSRNHKPVLSILAKKTRDLAIKEKNVYSPILKKWHPLGVGVAVATLHACFGNELKKFIAGITELTPDAAQVLKEADKLEKDLVHIAVEDSMDIDDGAVSLLRQMPPYEARTLMADLVKSWVKEQADKLKGWADQKLEDETWNPKDNNRDSFAPSSMEMLHLIEETLDAFFELSIPTDSTLLADLTAGLDKCLHYYVSKVKSVCGTQITLFPQLPHLTRCDVGSKLFKKNEKPQFLVKRGSQVGSTTGNEASSLPGLCLRINTLHYIQNELENLDKKTKACLRSAELAQPDVPDELNINFELSQAACQEGIRQLCETTAYMVIFNDLSHVLMDTLYVGSPASNRILPLLKELGPILRTISSTVCNKVRNSLITALMKASFDGFLLVLLAGGPTRAFCCQDYQIIEDDFRALRGLYLTYSEGLPEEIVARASSEVKSILPLLQTDTETLIERFKKTISESYEVTAKSRFPMPPVPAHWSPDNPNTILRVLCYRKDEAATKFLKKTYDLPKTL
;
A
#
# COMPACT_ATOMS: atom_id res chain seq x y z
N MET A 1 -39.02 2.59 -69.36
CA MET A 1 -38.88 1.92 -68.05
C MET A 1 -38.49 2.97 -67.03
N ALA A 2 -39.46 3.36 -66.20
CA ALA A 2 -39.39 4.48 -65.29
C ALA A 2 -38.71 4.10 -63.96
N ARG A 3 -38.00 5.07 -63.39
CA ARG A 3 -37.39 5.04 -62.06
C ARG A 3 -38.48 5.03 -60.99
N LEU A 4 -38.36 4.15 -60.00
CA LEU A 4 -39.10 4.18 -58.74
C LEU A 4 -38.25 4.93 -57.69
N PRO A 5 -38.82 5.83 -56.88
CA PRO A 5 -38.10 6.54 -55.83
C PRO A 5 -38.10 5.75 -54.52
N SER A 6 -36.92 5.66 -53.90
CA SER A 6 -36.67 5.17 -52.55
C SER A 6 -37.18 6.18 -51.51
N SER A 7 -38.15 5.81 -50.67
CA SER A 7 -38.49 6.58 -49.47
C SER A 7 -37.56 6.18 -48.33
N SER A 8 -36.55 7.00 -48.07
CA SER A 8 -35.74 6.92 -46.86
C SER A 8 -36.53 7.51 -45.70
N TYR A 9 -37.07 6.66 -44.83
CA TYR A 9 -37.43 7.07 -43.47
C TYR A 9 -36.13 7.40 -42.69
N PRO A 10 -36.05 8.51 -41.94
CA PRO A 10 -34.93 8.75 -41.04
C PRO A 10 -34.97 7.71 -39.91
N ALA A 11 -33.81 7.19 -39.53
CA ALA A 11 -33.65 6.29 -38.41
C ALA A 11 -34.08 6.99 -37.10
N ALA A 12 -34.98 6.35 -36.35
CA ALA A 12 -35.39 6.77 -35.03
C ALA A 12 -34.16 6.93 -34.11
N ALA A 13 -34.09 8.09 -33.43
CA ALA A 13 -33.17 8.30 -32.34
C ALA A 13 -33.33 7.16 -31.31
N THR A 14 -32.22 6.60 -30.86
CA THR A 14 -32.18 5.50 -29.89
C THR A 14 -32.73 6.00 -28.55
N THR A 15 -34.03 5.86 -28.31
CA THR A 15 -34.68 6.30 -27.06
C THR A 15 -34.39 5.32 -25.94
N ALA A 16 -34.01 5.83 -24.76
CA ALA A 16 -33.90 5.01 -23.56
C ALA A 16 -35.30 4.53 -23.12
N PRO A 17 -35.41 3.38 -22.42
CA PRO A 17 -36.72 2.91 -21.96
C PRO A 17 -37.38 3.94 -21.03
N PRO A 18 -38.71 4.15 -21.15
CA PRO A 18 -39.44 5.10 -20.32
C PRO A 18 -39.43 4.66 -18.84
N LEU A 19 -39.69 5.62 -17.95
CA LEU A 19 -39.89 5.33 -16.54
C LEU A 19 -41.12 4.44 -16.30
N PRO A 20 -41.13 3.63 -15.22
CA PRO A 20 -42.34 2.95 -14.78
C PRO A 20 -43.49 3.95 -14.60
N SER A 21 -44.63 3.66 -15.21
CA SER A 21 -45.83 4.50 -15.10
C SER A 21 -46.24 4.64 -13.64
N PRO A 22 -46.54 5.86 -13.14
CA PRO A 22 -46.98 6.07 -11.78
C PRO A 22 -48.47 5.72 -11.58
N LEU A 23 -49.18 5.46 -12.68
CA LEU A 23 -50.60 5.13 -12.68
C LEU A 23 -50.81 3.61 -12.63
N PRO A 24 -51.69 3.11 -11.75
CA PRO A 24 -52.09 1.70 -11.73
C PRO A 24 -52.73 1.25 -13.05
N ASP A 25 -52.71 -0.06 -13.31
CA ASP A 25 -53.37 -0.63 -14.50
C ASP A 25 -54.88 -0.40 -14.46
N LEU A 26 -55.45 -0.05 -15.63
CA LEU A 26 -56.90 0.22 -15.76
C LEU A 26 -57.78 -1.02 -15.58
N GLY A 27 -57.24 -2.23 -15.65
CA GLY A 27 -58.02 -3.48 -15.57
C GLY A 27 -59.01 -3.69 -16.72
N VAL A 28 -59.05 -2.77 -17.70
CA VAL A 28 -59.86 -2.83 -18.92
C VAL A 28 -58.92 -2.70 -20.12
N ALA A 29 -59.12 -3.52 -21.15
CA ALA A 29 -58.27 -3.56 -22.35
C ALA A 29 -58.50 -2.37 -23.29
N LEU A 30 -58.15 -1.16 -22.85
CA LEU A 30 -58.07 0.07 -23.65
C LEU A 30 -56.64 0.27 -24.16
N SER A 31 -56.47 0.48 -25.47
CA SER A 31 -55.15 0.78 -26.03
C SER A 31 -54.75 2.25 -25.80
N ALA A 32 -53.45 2.56 -25.92
CA ALA A 32 -52.99 3.95 -25.88
C ALA A 32 -53.63 4.80 -27.00
N ALA A 33 -53.86 4.21 -28.18
CA ALA A 33 -54.58 4.89 -29.27
C ALA A 33 -56.04 5.20 -28.91
N ASP A 34 -56.71 4.29 -28.19
CA ASP A 34 -58.08 4.50 -27.69
C ASP A 34 -58.15 5.68 -26.73
N LEU A 35 -57.26 5.71 -25.74
CA LEU A 35 -57.17 6.78 -24.74
C LEU A 35 -56.84 8.12 -25.40
N ARG A 36 -55.91 8.12 -26.36
CA ARG A 36 -55.51 9.33 -27.10
C ARG A 36 -56.64 9.92 -27.93
N ALA A 37 -57.36 9.08 -28.66
CA ALA A 37 -58.52 9.53 -29.42
C ALA A 37 -59.63 10.07 -28.51
N THR A 38 -59.86 9.41 -27.36
CA THR A 38 -60.83 9.85 -26.35
C THR A 38 -60.44 11.19 -25.73
N ALA A 39 -59.18 11.35 -25.36
CA ALA A 39 -58.63 12.59 -24.85
C ALA A 39 -58.87 13.76 -25.81
N TYR A 40 -58.56 13.59 -27.10
CA TYR A 40 -58.79 14.62 -28.11
C TYR A 40 -60.28 14.93 -28.31
N GLU A 41 -61.14 13.91 -28.32
CA GLU A 41 -62.60 14.07 -28.39
C GLU A 41 -63.14 14.97 -27.27
N LEU A 42 -62.68 14.74 -26.05
CA LEU A 42 -63.06 15.52 -24.87
C LEU A 42 -62.49 16.93 -24.89
N LEU A 43 -61.26 17.10 -25.38
CA LEU A 43 -60.64 18.42 -25.56
C LEU A 43 -61.44 19.30 -26.53
N VAL A 44 -61.84 18.74 -27.68
CA VAL A 44 -62.66 19.45 -28.67
C VAL A 44 -64.04 19.75 -28.11
N ALA A 45 -64.63 18.82 -27.34
CA ALA A 45 -65.92 19.00 -26.69
C ALA A 45 -65.90 20.14 -25.66
N ALA A 46 -64.95 20.12 -24.73
CA ALA A 46 -64.78 21.15 -23.70
C ALA A 46 -64.48 22.53 -24.29
N SER A 47 -63.71 22.57 -25.38
CA SER A 47 -63.39 23.82 -26.09
C SER A 47 -64.57 24.49 -26.77
N ARG A 48 -65.67 23.75 -27.01
CA ARG A 48 -66.89 24.27 -27.65
C ARG A 48 -67.93 24.80 -26.65
N ALA A 49 -67.99 24.24 -25.44
CA ALA A 49 -68.98 24.62 -24.42
C ALA A 49 -68.80 26.07 -23.91
N THR A 50 -67.61 26.65 -24.10
CA THR A 50 -67.22 27.96 -23.60
C THR A 50 -67.38 29.12 -24.60
N GLY A 51 -67.91 28.90 -25.81
CA GLY A 51 -68.01 29.93 -26.87
C GLY A 51 -69.34 29.97 -27.64
N ALA A 52 -70.08 31.09 -27.55
CA ALA A 52 -71.41 31.28 -28.14
C ALA A 52 -71.42 31.77 -29.63
N LYS A 53 -70.59 31.22 -30.53
CA LYS A 53 -70.69 31.53 -31.97
C LYS A 53 -70.76 30.27 -32.86
N PRO A 54 -71.63 30.25 -33.88
CA PRO A 54 -71.72 29.14 -34.83
C PRO A 54 -70.53 29.11 -35.78
N LEU A 55 -70.06 27.91 -36.12
CA LEU A 55 -69.00 27.69 -37.10
C LEU A 55 -69.51 28.03 -38.51
N ALA A 56 -69.00 29.10 -39.11
CA ALA A 56 -68.93 29.27 -40.56
C ALA A 56 -67.44 29.21 -40.95
N TYR A 57 -67.09 28.29 -41.84
CA TYR A 57 -65.76 28.20 -42.43
C TYR A 57 -65.56 29.32 -43.46
N ILE A 58 -64.69 30.31 -43.16
CA ILE A 58 -64.02 31.21 -44.13
C ILE A 58 -62.65 31.63 -43.54
N PRO A 59 -61.55 31.62 -44.31
CA PRO A 59 -60.24 32.12 -43.84
C PRO A 59 -60.24 33.66 -43.82
N GLN A 60 -59.76 34.29 -42.73
CA GLN A 60 -58.86 35.47 -42.76
C GLN A 60 -58.72 36.22 -41.40
N TYR A 61 -57.47 36.67 -41.22
CA TYR A 61 -56.79 37.67 -40.37
C TYR A 61 -57.46 38.41 -39.20
N ALA A 62 -56.62 38.57 -38.16
CA ALA A 62 -56.89 39.04 -36.80
C ALA A 62 -56.99 40.57 -36.64
N THR A 63 -57.59 41.00 -35.51
CA THR A 63 -57.20 42.19 -34.73
C THR A 63 -57.43 41.96 -33.22
N ALA A 64 -56.66 42.68 -32.40
CA ALA A 64 -56.08 42.24 -31.13
C ALA A 64 -56.75 42.78 -29.84
N GLY A 65 -56.35 42.20 -28.69
CA GLY A 65 -56.26 42.92 -27.41
C GLY A 65 -56.31 42.07 -26.12
N GLY A 66 -55.18 41.97 -25.40
CA GLY A 66 -55.18 41.96 -23.90
C GLY A 66 -54.55 40.79 -23.11
N LYS A 67 -53.25 40.93 -22.77
CA LYS A 67 -52.37 40.37 -21.70
C LYS A 67 -52.86 39.36 -20.62
N LEU A 68 -51.99 38.38 -20.29
CA LEU A 68 -51.48 38.04 -18.93
C LEU A 68 -50.20 37.11 -18.98
N LYS A 69 -49.46 36.99 -17.85
CA LYS A 69 -48.04 36.55 -17.65
C LYS A 69 -47.82 35.03 -17.46
N GLY A 70 -46.71 34.49 -17.96
CA GLY A 70 -46.28 33.08 -17.87
C GLY A 70 -45.51 32.67 -16.59
N ALA A 71 -45.60 31.37 -16.26
CA ALA A 71 -45.16 30.75 -15.00
C ALA A 71 -44.03 29.71 -15.14
N PHE A 72 -43.55 29.42 -16.37
CA PHE A 72 -42.73 28.24 -16.62
C PHE A 72 -41.24 28.47 -16.94
N GLY A 73 -40.74 29.71 -16.91
CA GLY A 73 -39.29 29.99 -16.94
C GLY A 73 -38.52 29.52 -18.19
N LEU A 74 -39.21 29.09 -19.26
CA LEU A 74 -38.62 28.80 -20.57
C LEU A 74 -38.42 30.11 -21.35
N GLY A 75 -37.34 30.21 -22.13
CA GLY A 75 -36.85 31.44 -22.76
C GLY A 75 -37.89 32.20 -23.58
N SER A 76 -37.82 33.53 -23.52
CA SER A 76 -38.73 34.46 -24.22
C SER A 76 -38.30 34.68 -25.67
N SER A 77 -39.12 34.27 -26.64
CA SER A 77 -39.10 34.85 -28.00
C SER A 77 -40.48 34.89 -28.68
N ALA A 78 -40.79 36.07 -29.21
CA ALA A 78 -41.83 36.49 -30.15
C ALA A 78 -43.01 35.54 -30.48
N SER A 79 -44.19 35.91 -29.95
CA SER A 79 -45.52 35.38 -30.21
C SER A 79 -45.87 35.11 -31.69
N SER A 80 -46.22 33.87 -32.02
CA SER A 80 -46.97 33.51 -33.23
C SER A 80 -48.48 33.70 -32.97
N ASN A 81 -49.14 34.48 -33.82
CA ASN A 81 -50.55 34.89 -33.69
C ASN A 81 -51.52 33.76 -34.10
N GLY A 82 -51.47 32.62 -33.41
CA GLY A 82 -52.39 31.49 -33.62
C GLY A 82 -53.52 31.49 -32.60
N GLY A 83 -54.75 31.82 -32.99
CA GLY A 83 -55.91 31.71 -32.09
C GLY A 83 -56.10 30.27 -31.55
N THR A 84 -56.99 30.05 -30.57
CA THR A 84 -57.28 28.72 -29.99
C THR A 84 -57.49 27.60 -31.03
N ALA A 85 -57.94 27.94 -32.24
CA ALA A 85 -58.07 27.00 -33.35
C ALA A 85 -56.72 26.50 -33.91
N ALA A 86 -55.69 27.34 -33.95
CA ALA A 86 -54.35 26.97 -34.41
C ALA A 86 -53.64 26.07 -33.39
N VAL A 87 -53.75 26.39 -32.10
CA VAL A 87 -53.20 25.56 -31.02
C VAL A 87 -53.91 24.21 -30.93
N LEU A 88 -55.25 24.19 -31.07
CA LEU A 88 -56.01 22.94 -31.15
C LEU A 88 -55.64 22.08 -32.38
N GLU A 89 -55.29 22.71 -33.49
CA GLU A 89 -54.79 22.03 -34.69
C GLU A 89 -53.39 21.44 -34.48
N LEU A 90 -52.54 22.15 -33.74
CA LEU A 90 -51.22 21.67 -33.37
C LEU A 90 -51.32 20.47 -32.40
N VAL A 91 -52.18 20.55 -31.38
CA VAL A 91 -52.49 19.42 -30.49
C VAL A 91 -53.06 18.24 -31.27
N ARG A 92 -53.91 18.46 -32.28
CA ARG A 92 -54.43 17.39 -33.17
C ARG A 92 -53.28 16.63 -33.83
N VAL A 93 -52.32 17.35 -34.40
CA VAL A 93 -51.17 16.78 -35.11
C VAL A 93 -50.28 16.00 -34.14
N ARG A 94 -49.97 16.57 -32.97
CA ARG A 94 -49.15 15.91 -31.93
C ARG A 94 -49.80 14.65 -31.39
N MET A 95 -51.12 14.66 -31.22
CA MET A 95 -51.89 13.48 -30.82
C MET A 95 -52.12 12.47 -31.97
N GLY A 96 -51.59 12.71 -33.17
CA GLY A 96 -51.72 11.79 -34.30
C GLY A 96 -53.17 11.57 -34.77
N VAL A 97 -54.07 12.51 -34.49
CA VAL A 97 -55.48 12.41 -34.90
C VAL A 97 -55.62 12.89 -36.35
N THR A 98 -56.21 12.10 -37.24
CA THR A 98 -56.36 12.48 -38.66
C THR A 98 -57.37 13.60 -38.84
N ALA A 99 -57.24 14.39 -39.92
CA ALA A 99 -58.20 15.45 -40.24
C ALA A 99 -59.62 14.90 -40.49
N GLU A 100 -59.72 13.68 -41.04
CA GLU A 100 -60.99 12.97 -41.24
C GLU A 100 -61.65 12.59 -39.90
N ALA A 101 -60.85 12.10 -38.95
CA ALA A 101 -61.33 11.78 -37.60
C ALA A 101 -61.78 13.05 -36.86
N ASP A 102 -61.01 14.14 -36.91
CA ASP A 102 -61.41 15.43 -36.31
C ASP A 102 -62.70 15.98 -36.95
N ALA A 103 -62.82 15.94 -38.28
CA ALA A 103 -64.03 16.36 -38.97
C ALA A 103 -65.26 15.52 -38.57
N ARG A 104 -65.09 14.22 -38.35
CA ARG A 104 -66.13 13.34 -37.81
C ARG A 104 -66.50 13.72 -36.38
N ILE A 105 -65.53 13.92 -35.49
CA ILE A 105 -65.74 14.34 -34.10
C ILE A 105 -66.54 15.66 -34.07
N ARG A 106 -66.10 16.68 -34.81
CA ARG A 106 -66.79 17.98 -34.87
C ARG A 106 -68.22 17.88 -35.40
N ARG A 107 -68.49 17.02 -36.40
CA ARG A 107 -69.84 16.75 -36.92
C ARG A 107 -70.74 16.09 -35.86
N VAL A 108 -70.21 15.11 -35.12
CA VAL A 108 -70.98 14.44 -34.07
C VAL A 108 -71.27 15.39 -32.91
N LEU A 109 -70.27 16.17 -32.47
CA LEU A 109 -70.44 17.20 -31.44
C LEU A 109 -71.47 18.26 -31.83
N LEU A 110 -71.56 18.65 -33.12
CA LEU A 110 -72.64 19.52 -33.61
C LEU A 110 -74.03 18.89 -33.43
N ARG A 111 -74.18 17.58 -33.66
CA ARG A 111 -75.46 16.86 -33.46
C ARG A 111 -75.80 16.67 -31.98
N VAL A 112 -74.81 16.53 -31.11
CA VAL A 112 -74.98 16.51 -29.65
C VAL A 112 -75.49 17.88 -29.20
N ALA A 113 -74.79 18.96 -29.56
CA ALA A 113 -75.15 20.34 -29.22
C ALA A 113 -76.57 20.71 -29.70
N ALA A 114 -76.96 20.33 -30.91
CA ALA A 114 -78.30 20.59 -31.44
C ALA A 114 -79.44 19.91 -30.64
N GLY A 115 -79.13 18.90 -29.82
CA GLY A 115 -80.10 18.20 -28.98
C GLY A 115 -80.04 18.53 -27.49
N GLN A 116 -79.01 19.25 -27.03
CA GLN A 116 -78.72 19.53 -25.61
C GLN A 116 -78.09 20.92 -25.45
N LEU A 117 -78.74 21.94 -26.02
CA LEU A 117 -78.22 23.31 -26.07
C LEU A 117 -78.12 23.89 -24.65
N GLY A 118 -76.92 24.34 -24.24
CA GLY A 118 -76.70 25.00 -22.94
C GLY A 118 -76.29 24.08 -21.78
N THR A 119 -76.20 22.76 -22.00
CA THR A 119 -75.65 21.84 -21.00
C THR A 119 -74.11 21.90 -21.02
N PRO A 120 -73.44 22.10 -19.87
CA PRO A 120 -71.98 22.09 -19.78
C PRO A 120 -71.38 20.74 -20.22
N ALA A 121 -70.14 20.76 -20.71
CA ALA A 121 -69.48 19.55 -21.23
C ALA A 121 -69.21 18.52 -20.13
N GLU A 122 -68.96 19.00 -18.92
CA GLU A 122 -68.76 18.25 -17.69
C GLU A 122 -70.04 17.56 -17.19
N SER A 123 -71.23 17.99 -17.61
CA SER A 123 -72.51 17.36 -17.25
C SER A 123 -72.94 16.23 -18.20
N MET A 124 -72.09 15.87 -19.18
CA MET A 124 -72.39 14.88 -20.21
C MET A 124 -71.54 13.61 -20.09
N VAL A 125 -72.18 12.45 -20.30
CA VAL A 125 -71.46 11.17 -20.47
C VAL A 125 -71.08 11.01 -21.94
N TRP A 126 -69.91 11.51 -22.31
CA TRP A 126 -69.46 11.60 -23.70
C TRP A 126 -69.48 10.29 -24.48
N PRO A 127 -68.96 9.15 -23.97
CA PRO A 127 -68.99 7.90 -24.72
C PRO A 127 -70.41 7.45 -25.08
N PHE A 128 -71.38 7.72 -24.19
CA PHE A 128 -72.77 7.41 -24.44
C PHE A 128 -73.40 8.36 -25.47
N GLU A 129 -73.16 9.68 -25.36
CA GLU A 129 -73.66 10.66 -26.34
C GLU A 129 -73.08 10.42 -27.73
N PHE A 130 -71.81 10.01 -27.81
CA PHE A 130 -71.18 9.56 -29.05
C PHE A 130 -71.89 8.34 -29.64
N LEU A 131 -72.10 7.27 -28.85
CA LEU A 131 -72.85 6.08 -29.29
C LEU A 131 -74.27 6.41 -29.76
N GLN A 132 -74.92 7.43 -29.18
CA GLN A 132 -76.29 7.82 -29.56
C GLN A 132 -76.36 8.65 -30.86
N LYS A 133 -75.36 9.50 -31.15
CA LYS A 133 -75.41 10.51 -32.22
C LYS A 133 -74.57 10.17 -33.45
N CYS A 134 -73.58 9.29 -33.31
CA CYS A 134 -72.74 8.81 -34.39
C CYS A 134 -73.42 7.66 -35.14
N LYS A 135 -73.39 7.67 -36.47
CA LYS A 135 -73.98 6.64 -37.33
C LYS A 135 -72.89 5.83 -38.02
N ALA A 136 -73.18 4.58 -38.39
CA ALA A 136 -72.28 3.76 -39.21
C ALA A 136 -71.87 4.48 -40.52
N SER A 137 -72.76 5.29 -41.10
CA SER A 137 -72.50 6.09 -42.30
C SER A 137 -71.48 7.22 -42.12
N ASP A 138 -71.08 7.53 -40.87
CA ASP A 138 -70.05 8.54 -40.59
C ASP A 138 -68.62 7.96 -40.73
N PHE A 139 -68.50 6.65 -40.95
CA PHE A 139 -67.25 5.91 -41.12
C PHE A 139 -67.15 5.37 -42.55
N SER A 140 -65.93 5.40 -43.09
CA SER A 140 -65.62 4.83 -44.41
C SER A 140 -65.39 3.32 -44.32
N ASP A 141 -64.88 2.84 -43.18
CA ASP A 141 -64.60 1.43 -42.91
C ASP A 141 -65.54 0.88 -41.81
N PRO A 142 -66.31 -0.19 -42.07
CA PRO A 142 -67.12 -0.87 -41.06
C PRO A 142 -66.33 -1.40 -39.86
N LEU A 143 -65.07 -1.82 -40.05
CA LEU A 143 -64.23 -2.33 -38.96
C LEU A 143 -63.77 -1.20 -38.02
N GLU A 144 -63.47 -0.01 -38.56
CA GLU A 144 -63.19 1.20 -37.77
C GLU A 144 -64.41 1.56 -36.89
N TYR A 145 -65.63 1.41 -37.43
CA TYR A 145 -66.85 1.67 -36.69
C TYR A 145 -67.07 0.68 -35.53
N GLU A 146 -66.85 -0.61 -35.75
CA GLU A 146 -66.98 -1.65 -34.72
C GLU A 146 -65.93 -1.48 -33.60
N ALA A 147 -64.68 -1.19 -33.97
CA ALA A 147 -63.60 -0.89 -33.03
C ALA A 147 -63.93 0.36 -32.20
N TRP A 148 -64.43 1.43 -32.83
CA TRP A 148 -64.86 2.64 -32.17
C TRP A 148 -66.06 2.41 -31.21
N GLN A 149 -67.04 1.60 -31.60
CA GLN A 149 -68.15 1.24 -30.72
C GLN A 149 -67.65 0.47 -29.48
N THR A 150 -66.82 -0.55 -29.72
CA THR A 150 -66.21 -1.37 -28.66
C THR A 150 -65.43 -0.51 -27.68
N ARG A 151 -64.63 0.45 -28.19
CA ARG A 151 -63.92 1.44 -27.38
C ARG A 151 -64.85 2.23 -26.46
N ASN A 152 -65.96 2.76 -26.99
CA ASN A 152 -66.91 3.54 -26.17
C ASN A 152 -67.58 2.69 -25.09
N PHE A 153 -67.91 1.42 -25.36
CA PHE A 153 -68.40 0.51 -24.31
C PHE A 153 -67.34 0.22 -23.24
N LYS A 154 -66.07 0.03 -23.63
CA LYS A 154 -64.95 -0.14 -22.69
C LYS A 154 -64.72 1.11 -21.83
N LEU A 155 -64.87 2.32 -22.38
CA LEU A 155 -64.77 3.57 -21.62
C LEU A 155 -65.90 3.68 -20.58
N LEU A 156 -67.12 3.33 -20.97
CA LEU A 156 -68.26 3.28 -20.05
C LEU A 156 -68.05 2.23 -18.95
N GLU A 157 -67.52 1.06 -19.30
CA GLU A 157 -67.15 0.03 -18.34
C GLU A 157 -66.08 0.53 -17.35
N ALA A 158 -64.99 1.08 -17.88
CA ALA A 158 -63.88 1.60 -17.08
C ALA A 158 -64.36 2.68 -16.10
N GLY A 159 -65.14 3.67 -16.57
CA GLY A 159 -65.50 4.83 -15.77
C GLY A 159 -66.67 4.62 -14.80
N LEU A 160 -67.66 3.80 -15.17
CA LEU A 160 -68.88 3.65 -14.36
C LEU A 160 -68.94 2.33 -13.58
N LEU A 161 -68.16 1.32 -13.97
CA LEU A 161 -68.19 -0.01 -13.36
C LEU A 161 -66.91 -0.42 -12.65
N VAL A 162 -65.74 -0.07 -13.19
CA VAL A 162 -64.43 -0.46 -12.66
C VAL A 162 -63.85 0.61 -11.75
N HIS A 163 -63.77 1.86 -12.23
CA HIS A 163 -63.19 3.01 -11.55
C HIS A 163 -64.19 4.18 -11.37
N PRO A 164 -65.37 3.96 -10.76
CA PRO A 164 -66.27 5.06 -10.48
C PRO A 164 -65.78 5.90 -9.30
N LEU A 165 -65.86 7.23 -9.42
CA LEU A 165 -65.55 8.15 -8.31
C LEU A 165 -66.37 7.80 -7.05
N VAL A 166 -67.66 7.50 -7.22
CA VAL A 166 -68.53 7.04 -6.14
C VAL A 166 -68.60 5.51 -6.11
N PRO A 167 -68.12 4.83 -5.05
CA PRO A 167 -68.11 3.38 -4.98
C PRO A 167 -69.49 2.73 -5.19
N LEU A 168 -69.51 1.60 -5.89
CA LEU A 168 -70.76 0.88 -6.19
C LEU A 168 -71.26 0.06 -4.99
N LYS A 169 -72.55 0.17 -4.66
CA LYS A 169 -73.20 -0.78 -3.74
C LYS A 169 -73.33 -2.15 -4.43
N LYS A 170 -73.02 -3.25 -3.73
CA LYS A 170 -73.11 -4.64 -4.24
C LYS A 170 -74.51 -5.02 -4.76
N SER A 171 -75.56 -4.33 -4.30
CA SER A 171 -76.97 -4.52 -4.70
C SER A 171 -77.42 -3.64 -5.88
N SER A 172 -76.55 -2.82 -6.47
CA SER A 172 -76.92 -1.87 -7.54
C SER A 172 -77.52 -2.58 -8.76
N SER A 173 -78.82 -2.37 -8.98
CA SER A 173 -79.55 -2.90 -10.13
C SER A 173 -79.09 -2.26 -11.44
N SER A 174 -78.76 -0.96 -11.43
CA SER A 174 -78.22 -0.22 -12.57
C SER A 174 -76.85 -0.77 -13.00
N ALA A 175 -75.95 -1.09 -12.06
CA ALA A 175 -74.65 -1.69 -12.37
C ALA A 175 -74.76 -3.10 -12.96
N LYS A 176 -75.64 -3.94 -12.40
CA LYS A 176 -75.93 -5.28 -12.97
C LYS A 176 -76.49 -5.20 -14.38
N ARG A 177 -77.44 -4.28 -14.60
CA ARG A 177 -78.05 -4.02 -15.90
C ARG A 177 -77.00 -3.55 -16.92
N MET A 178 -76.12 -2.64 -16.52
CA MET A 178 -75.06 -2.13 -17.40
C MET A 178 -74.05 -3.22 -17.79
N ARG A 179 -73.60 -4.07 -16.83
CA ARG A 179 -72.73 -5.22 -17.13
C ARG A 179 -73.36 -6.17 -18.16
N GLN A 180 -74.65 -6.46 -18.02
CA GLN A 180 -75.38 -7.30 -18.98
C GLN A 180 -75.40 -6.67 -20.38
N ILE A 181 -75.70 -5.38 -20.49
CA ILE A 181 -75.75 -4.68 -21.78
C ILE A 181 -74.36 -4.62 -22.44
N ILE A 182 -73.29 -4.41 -21.67
CA ILE A 182 -71.92 -4.40 -22.19
C ILE A 182 -71.52 -5.80 -22.70
N HIS A 183 -71.90 -6.86 -21.97
CA HIS A 183 -71.67 -8.24 -22.44
C HIS A 183 -72.43 -8.54 -23.74
N GLU A 184 -73.70 -8.13 -23.84
CA GLU A 184 -74.49 -8.22 -25.07
C GLU A 184 -73.88 -7.42 -26.24
N ALA A 185 -73.23 -6.28 -25.94
CA ALA A 185 -72.52 -5.47 -26.92
C ALA A 185 -71.25 -6.18 -27.44
N TYR A 186 -70.46 -6.80 -26.57
CA TYR A 186 -69.28 -7.57 -26.97
C TYR A 186 -69.62 -8.85 -27.74
N ASP A 187 -70.80 -9.42 -27.50
CA ASP A 187 -71.33 -10.53 -28.28
C ASP A 187 -71.89 -10.13 -29.67
N GLY A 188 -71.87 -8.83 -30.02
CA GLY A 188 -72.40 -8.31 -31.28
C GLY A 188 -73.92 -8.33 -31.39
N LYS A 189 -74.65 -8.53 -30.29
CA LYS A 189 -76.11 -8.72 -30.24
C LYS A 189 -76.89 -7.43 -29.97
N LEU A 190 -76.22 -6.28 -29.91
CA LEU A 190 -76.81 -5.00 -29.51
C LEU A 190 -77.25 -4.14 -30.70
N GLU A 191 -78.53 -3.78 -30.78
CA GLU A 191 -79.02 -2.78 -31.75
C GLU A 191 -78.75 -1.34 -31.28
N THR A 192 -77.84 -0.62 -31.95
CA THR A 192 -77.41 0.75 -31.61
C THR A 192 -78.28 1.88 -32.20
N GLY A 193 -79.46 1.55 -32.76
CA GLY A 193 -80.37 2.54 -33.32
C GLY A 193 -80.84 3.58 -32.28
N ARG A 194 -80.92 4.86 -32.67
CA ARG A 194 -81.24 6.03 -31.80
C ARG A 194 -82.49 5.88 -30.91
N ASN A 195 -83.41 4.96 -31.25
CA ASN A 195 -84.67 4.70 -30.53
C ASN A 195 -84.85 3.23 -30.08
N SER A 196 -83.80 2.39 -30.16
CA SER A 196 -83.89 1.00 -29.74
C SER A 196 -84.16 0.89 -28.24
N GLU A 197 -84.85 -0.18 -27.84
CA GLU A 197 -85.12 -0.43 -26.42
C GLU A 197 -83.81 -0.60 -25.63
N SER A 198 -82.80 -1.22 -26.25
CA SER A 198 -81.47 -1.41 -25.69
C SER A 198 -80.74 -0.09 -25.39
N VAL A 199 -80.80 0.89 -26.29
CA VAL A 199 -80.19 2.23 -26.06
C VAL A 199 -80.94 2.99 -24.95
N ARG A 200 -82.27 2.83 -24.81
CA ARG A 200 -83.04 3.44 -23.71
C ARG A 200 -82.69 2.81 -22.36
N ARG A 201 -82.57 1.48 -22.32
CA ARG A 201 -82.12 0.73 -21.12
C ARG A 201 -80.69 1.11 -20.72
N LEU A 202 -79.79 1.27 -21.70
CA LEU A 202 -78.43 1.74 -21.48
C LEU A 202 -78.40 3.17 -20.94
N ARG A 203 -79.14 4.11 -21.54
CA ARG A 203 -79.24 5.51 -21.07
C ARG A 203 -79.66 5.58 -19.61
N SER A 204 -80.71 4.84 -19.24
CA SER A 204 -81.19 4.80 -17.86
C SER A 204 -80.14 4.26 -16.89
N ALA A 205 -79.39 3.22 -17.27
CA ALA A 205 -78.34 2.65 -16.43
C ALA A 205 -77.13 3.59 -16.30
N VAL A 206 -76.67 4.15 -17.42
CA VAL A 206 -75.53 5.09 -17.49
C VAL A 206 -75.81 6.35 -16.69
N MET A 207 -76.93 7.03 -16.92
CA MET A 207 -77.27 8.25 -16.19
C MET A 207 -77.46 7.99 -14.69
N SER A 208 -78.05 6.85 -14.31
CA SER A 208 -78.18 6.45 -12.90
C SER A 208 -76.85 6.17 -12.21
N LEU A 209 -75.80 5.84 -12.95
CA LEU A 209 -74.46 5.57 -12.41
C LEU A 209 -73.56 6.81 -12.46
N ALA A 210 -73.71 7.66 -13.48
CA ALA A 210 -72.91 8.87 -13.64
C ALA A 210 -73.39 10.02 -12.74
N CYS A 211 -74.70 10.23 -12.58
CA CYS A 211 -75.27 11.32 -11.79
C CYS A 211 -75.43 10.96 -10.30
N ARG A 212 -74.49 10.21 -9.72
CA ARG A 212 -74.53 9.84 -8.29
C ARG A 212 -73.71 10.84 -7.50
N SER A 213 -74.36 11.68 -6.69
CA SER A 213 -73.64 12.65 -5.87
C SER A 213 -73.08 12.07 -4.56
N LEU A 214 -72.04 12.72 -4.04
CA LEU A 214 -71.55 12.55 -2.66
C LEU A 214 -72.48 13.22 -1.63
N ASP A 215 -73.16 14.31 -2.02
CA ASP A 215 -74.09 15.10 -1.19
C ASP A 215 -75.46 15.19 -1.88
N GLU A 216 -76.57 15.14 -1.12
CA GLU A 216 -77.94 15.00 -1.68
C GLU A 216 -78.44 16.18 -2.56
N THR A 217 -77.58 17.16 -2.89
CA THR A 217 -77.95 18.44 -3.53
C THR A 217 -77.22 18.81 -4.83
N SER A 218 -76.29 18.00 -5.37
CA SER A 218 -75.60 18.32 -6.65
C SER A 218 -75.97 17.37 -7.80
N ASP A 219 -76.24 17.93 -8.99
CA ASP A 219 -76.49 17.22 -10.26
C ASP A 219 -75.17 17.06 -11.07
N GLU A 220 -74.09 16.67 -10.41
CA GLU A 220 -72.76 16.49 -11.04
C GLU A 220 -72.66 15.14 -11.75
N CYS A 221 -71.96 15.11 -12.89
CA CYS A 221 -71.84 13.93 -13.75
C CYS A 221 -70.44 13.31 -13.63
N HIS A 222 -70.36 12.20 -12.89
CA HIS A 222 -69.12 11.47 -12.60
C HIS A 222 -68.98 10.24 -13.51
N TRP A 223 -68.30 10.38 -14.65
CA TRP A 223 -68.05 9.26 -15.56
C TRP A 223 -66.58 9.05 -15.93
N ALA A 224 -65.76 10.10 -15.89
CA ALA A 224 -64.34 10.08 -16.27
C ALA A 224 -63.42 10.66 -15.22
N ASP A 225 -63.94 10.97 -14.04
CA ASP A 225 -63.25 11.62 -12.92
C ASP A 225 -62.81 10.64 -11.82
N GLY A 226 -63.16 9.36 -11.93
CA GLY A 226 -62.66 8.32 -11.04
C GLY A 226 -61.22 7.89 -11.36
N PHE A 227 -60.42 7.72 -10.30
CA PHE A 227 -59.04 7.26 -10.38
C PHE A 227 -58.96 5.75 -10.66
N PRO A 228 -58.04 5.27 -11.54
CA PRO A 228 -57.04 6.02 -12.30
C PRO A 228 -57.45 6.37 -13.75
N LEU A 229 -58.72 6.13 -14.15
CA LEU A 229 -59.18 6.37 -15.53
C LEU A 229 -58.98 7.83 -15.96
N ASN A 230 -59.32 8.77 -15.07
CA ASN A 230 -59.15 10.20 -15.27
C ASN A 230 -57.73 10.56 -15.74
N LEU A 231 -56.71 10.07 -15.02
CA LEU A 231 -55.31 10.37 -15.29
C LEU A 231 -54.75 9.63 -16.50
N HIS A 232 -55.21 8.41 -16.79
CA HIS A 232 -54.83 7.70 -18.02
C HIS A 232 -55.29 8.43 -19.28
N ILE A 233 -56.48 9.04 -19.25
CA ILE A 233 -56.95 9.87 -20.36
C ILE A 233 -56.23 11.21 -20.37
N TYR A 234 -56.09 11.86 -19.21
CA TYR A 234 -55.41 13.15 -19.09
C TYR A 234 -53.94 13.10 -19.53
N LYS A 235 -53.23 12.01 -19.22
CA LYS A 235 -51.87 11.73 -19.68
C LYS A 235 -51.71 11.97 -21.18
N MET A 236 -52.63 11.45 -21.99
CA MET A 236 -52.57 11.59 -23.45
C MET A 236 -52.67 13.05 -23.92
N LEU A 237 -53.27 13.94 -23.12
CA LEU A 237 -53.30 15.37 -23.39
C LEU A 237 -52.00 16.06 -22.97
N VAL A 238 -51.42 15.63 -21.85
CA VAL A 238 -50.14 16.15 -21.37
C VAL A 238 -49.03 15.82 -22.36
N ASP A 239 -49.07 14.66 -23.02
CA ASP A 239 -48.14 14.31 -24.10
C ASP A 239 -48.14 15.34 -25.26
N ALA A 240 -49.25 16.09 -25.45
CA ALA A 240 -49.32 17.13 -26.49
C ALA A 240 -48.56 18.42 -26.13
N CYS A 241 -48.08 18.54 -24.89
CA CYS A 241 -47.18 19.61 -24.44
C CYS A 241 -45.73 19.40 -24.88
N PHE A 242 -45.41 18.25 -25.50
CA PHE A 242 -44.08 17.91 -25.97
C PHE A 242 -44.05 17.81 -27.49
N ASP A 243 -42.90 18.17 -28.08
CA ASP A 243 -42.70 18.04 -29.52
C ASP A 243 -42.51 16.56 -29.92
N VAL A 244 -43.06 16.18 -31.08
CA VAL A 244 -43.05 14.77 -31.53
C VAL A 244 -41.69 14.35 -32.07
N GLU A 245 -40.89 15.29 -32.60
CA GLU A 245 -39.58 15.05 -33.19
C GLU A 245 -38.45 15.28 -32.18
N GLU A 246 -38.52 16.38 -31.42
CA GLU A 246 -37.47 16.78 -30.47
C GLU A 246 -37.73 16.32 -29.03
N GLY A 247 -38.98 16.02 -28.67
CA GLY A 247 -39.39 15.62 -27.31
C GLY A 247 -39.24 16.70 -26.23
N THR A 248 -38.88 17.92 -26.63
CA THR A 248 -38.76 19.11 -25.79
C THR A 248 -40.14 19.72 -25.51
N VAL A 249 -40.23 20.60 -24.52
CA VAL A 249 -41.48 21.34 -24.24
C VAL A 249 -41.75 22.31 -25.40
N VAL A 250 -43.00 22.35 -25.85
CA VAL A 250 -43.43 23.15 -27.00
C VAL A 250 -43.40 24.65 -26.69
N GLU A 251 -43.10 25.48 -27.68
CA GLU A 251 -43.08 26.94 -27.52
C GLU A 251 -44.46 27.49 -27.09
N GLU A 252 -45.56 26.87 -27.55
CA GLU A 252 -46.95 27.26 -27.21
C GLU A 252 -47.49 26.57 -25.95
N ILE A 253 -46.63 26.32 -24.96
CA ILE A 253 -47.01 25.58 -23.74
C ILE A 253 -48.11 26.31 -22.95
N ASP A 254 -48.05 27.64 -22.86
CA ASP A 254 -49.04 28.44 -22.13
C ASP A 254 -50.43 28.32 -22.78
N GLU A 255 -50.53 28.46 -24.10
CA GLU A 255 -51.80 28.31 -24.83
C GLU A 255 -52.31 26.87 -24.82
N THR A 256 -51.41 25.89 -24.88
CA THR A 256 -51.75 24.46 -24.77
C THR A 256 -52.32 24.17 -23.38
N MET A 257 -51.71 24.70 -22.32
CA MET A 257 -52.19 24.55 -20.95
C MET A 257 -53.57 25.20 -20.73
N GLU A 258 -53.85 26.36 -21.33
CA GLU A 258 -55.18 26.97 -21.29
C GLU A 258 -56.26 26.12 -21.98
N LEU A 259 -55.88 25.32 -22.99
CA LEU A 259 -56.77 24.37 -23.63
C LEU A 259 -57.04 23.15 -22.74
N LEU A 260 -55.97 22.60 -22.13
CA LEU A 260 -56.03 21.47 -21.20
C LEU A 260 -56.83 21.79 -19.93
N LYS A 261 -56.75 23.02 -19.40
CA LYS A 261 -57.58 23.44 -18.24
C LYS A 261 -59.08 23.31 -18.48
N LYS A 262 -59.55 23.38 -19.73
CA LYS A 262 -60.98 23.22 -20.06
C LYS A 262 -61.51 21.81 -19.82
N VAL A 263 -60.66 20.79 -19.85
CA VAL A 263 -61.06 19.41 -19.60
C VAL A 263 -60.98 19.01 -18.13
N TRP A 264 -60.36 19.83 -17.29
CA TRP A 264 -60.19 19.55 -15.86
C TRP A 264 -61.51 19.22 -15.13
N PRO A 265 -62.62 19.95 -15.35
CA PRO A 265 -63.90 19.61 -14.73
C PRO A 265 -64.46 18.24 -15.15
N ILE A 266 -64.08 17.71 -16.32
CA ILE A 266 -64.52 16.38 -16.80
C ILE A 266 -63.75 15.26 -16.09
N PHE A 267 -62.49 15.50 -15.76
CA PHE A 267 -61.58 14.50 -15.19
C PHE A 267 -61.38 14.64 -13.67
N GLY A 268 -61.95 15.66 -13.04
CA GLY A 268 -61.67 15.97 -11.63
C GLY A 268 -60.20 16.34 -11.38
N VAL A 269 -59.48 16.80 -12.41
CA VAL A 269 -58.06 17.20 -12.30
C VAL A 269 -58.01 18.63 -11.77
N ASN A 270 -57.13 18.88 -10.80
CA ASN A 270 -56.84 20.22 -10.31
C ASN A 270 -55.37 20.60 -10.61
N GLN A 271 -54.99 21.83 -10.29
CA GLN A 271 -53.62 22.31 -10.51
C GLN A 271 -52.57 21.43 -9.81
N MET A 272 -52.85 20.97 -8.59
CA MET A 272 -51.92 20.18 -7.79
C MET A 272 -51.61 18.84 -8.47
N LEU A 273 -52.66 18.12 -8.89
CA LEU A 273 -52.56 16.83 -9.56
C LEU A 273 -51.88 16.97 -10.93
N HIS A 274 -52.17 18.06 -11.65
CA HIS A 274 -51.46 18.38 -12.89
C HIS A 274 -49.97 18.65 -12.64
N ASN A 275 -49.61 19.50 -11.68
CA ASN A 275 -48.21 19.80 -11.35
C ASN A 275 -47.43 18.52 -11.04
N LEU A 276 -48.01 17.63 -10.23
CA LEU A 276 -47.42 16.36 -9.86
C LEU A 276 -47.19 15.45 -11.09
N TYR A 277 -48.24 15.22 -11.88
CA TYR A 277 -48.12 14.36 -13.07
C TYR A 277 -47.17 14.96 -14.11
N PHE A 278 -47.25 16.28 -14.34
CA PHE A 278 -46.40 16.98 -15.29
C PHE A 278 -44.93 16.98 -14.87
N THR A 279 -44.64 17.03 -13.56
CA THR A 279 -43.27 16.83 -13.03
C THR A 279 -42.71 15.47 -13.43
N TRP A 280 -43.50 14.41 -13.28
CA TRP A 280 -43.10 13.06 -13.70
C TRP A 280 -42.89 12.98 -15.22
N GLU A 281 -43.79 13.59 -16.00
CA GLU A 281 -43.72 13.55 -17.46
C GLU A 281 -42.51 14.33 -18.01
N LEU A 282 -42.19 15.52 -17.47
CA LEU A 282 -40.98 16.29 -17.80
C LEU A 282 -39.72 15.44 -17.57
N PHE A 283 -39.64 14.79 -16.41
CA PHE A 283 -38.51 13.95 -16.08
C PHE A 283 -38.46 12.68 -16.94
N ASN A 284 -39.61 12.06 -17.24
CA ASN A 284 -39.70 10.91 -18.14
C ASN A 284 -39.21 11.25 -19.56
N HIS A 285 -39.57 12.42 -20.10
CA HIS A 285 -39.08 12.90 -21.40
C HIS A 285 -37.56 13.11 -21.39
N PHE A 286 -37.00 13.69 -20.32
CA PHE A 286 -35.55 13.79 -20.16
C PHE A 286 -34.86 12.42 -20.23
N VAL A 287 -35.44 11.40 -19.58
CA VAL A 287 -34.92 10.02 -19.64
C VAL A 287 -34.99 9.47 -21.06
N MET A 288 -36.14 9.60 -21.73
CA MET A 288 -36.38 9.08 -23.08
C MET A 288 -35.46 9.73 -24.13
N LEU A 289 -35.15 11.02 -23.98
CA LEU A 289 -34.25 11.79 -24.85
C LEU A 289 -32.75 11.53 -24.61
N GLY A 290 -32.42 10.49 -23.84
CA GLY A 290 -31.03 10.09 -23.65
C GLY A 290 -30.23 11.04 -22.75
N GLN A 291 -30.90 11.77 -21.84
CA GLN A 291 -30.28 12.60 -20.81
C GLN A 291 -29.53 13.85 -21.35
N ALA A 292 -29.91 14.37 -22.51
CA ALA A 292 -29.22 15.49 -23.16
C ALA A 292 -29.78 16.88 -22.77
N ASP A 293 -31.08 16.97 -22.45
CA ASP A 293 -31.76 18.25 -22.25
C ASP A 293 -31.78 18.69 -20.78
N ILE A 294 -30.98 19.71 -20.47
CA ILE A 294 -30.86 20.28 -19.12
C ILE A 294 -32.07 21.16 -18.78
N GLU A 295 -32.75 21.74 -19.77
CA GLU A 295 -33.91 22.60 -19.54
C GLU A 295 -35.06 21.82 -18.95
N LEU A 296 -35.27 20.57 -19.39
CA LEU A 296 -36.25 19.65 -18.79
C LEU A 296 -35.94 19.34 -17.32
N LEU A 297 -34.66 19.17 -16.97
CA LEU A 297 -34.24 18.96 -15.57
C LEU A 297 -34.49 20.21 -14.71
N SER A 298 -34.17 21.40 -15.23
CA SER A 298 -34.44 22.66 -14.56
C SER A 298 -35.95 22.89 -14.34
N ALA A 299 -36.76 22.61 -15.36
CA ALA A 299 -38.22 22.69 -15.26
C ALA A 299 -38.78 21.70 -14.24
N THR A 300 -38.26 20.46 -14.21
CA THR A 300 -38.62 19.45 -13.20
C THR A 300 -38.27 19.92 -11.79
N GLU A 301 -37.06 20.46 -11.59
CA GLU A 301 -36.61 20.98 -10.28
C GLU A 301 -37.51 22.12 -9.79
N ASN A 302 -37.85 23.06 -10.67
CA ASN A 302 -38.74 24.17 -10.31
C ASN A 302 -40.15 23.69 -9.95
N LEU A 303 -40.70 22.75 -10.71
CA LEU A 303 -42.05 22.25 -10.46
C LEU A 303 -42.11 21.36 -9.20
N LEU A 304 -41.03 20.67 -8.85
CA LEU A 304 -40.91 19.92 -7.59
C LEU A 304 -41.07 20.81 -6.36
N VAL A 305 -40.69 22.10 -6.43
CA VAL A 305 -40.91 23.05 -5.32
C VAL A 305 -42.41 23.23 -5.07
N GLU A 306 -43.20 23.35 -6.13
CA GLU A 306 -44.66 23.46 -6.01
C GLU A 306 -45.29 22.15 -5.57
N VAL A 307 -44.82 21.00 -6.09
CA VAL A 307 -45.28 19.68 -5.62
C VAL A 307 -45.00 19.49 -4.12
N ALA A 308 -43.86 19.96 -3.61
CA ALA A 308 -43.54 19.91 -2.18
C ALA A 308 -44.51 20.77 -1.34
N ASN A 309 -44.89 21.95 -1.84
CA ASN A 309 -45.89 22.80 -1.18
C ASN A 309 -47.28 22.14 -1.23
N ASP A 310 -47.64 21.57 -2.38
CA ASP A 310 -48.93 20.93 -2.61
C ASP A 310 -49.13 19.71 -1.71
N ALA A 311 -48.12 18.85 -1.59
CA ALA A 311 -48.12 17.69 -0.68
C ALA A 311 -48.35 18.09 0.79
N LYS A 312 -47.91 19.28 1.20
CA LYS A 312 -48.16 19.80 2.55
C LYS A 312 -49.60 20.23 2.78
N ILE A 313 -50.35 20.57 1.73
CA ILE A 313 -51.69 21.13 1.86
C ILE A 313 -52.76 20.04 1.69
N THR A 314 -52.62 19.16 0.72
CA THR A 314 -53.65 18.17 0.38
C THR A 314 -53.65 16.95 1.30
N LYS A 315 -54.85 16.36 1.47
CA LYS A 315 -55.10 15.10 2.20
C LYS A 315 -55.86 14.09 1.34
N ASP A 316 -55.93 14.34 0.04
CA ASP A 316 -56.61 13.48 -0.92
C ASP A 316 -55.83 12.16 -1.08
N PRO A 317 -56.44 10.99 -0.76
CA PRO A 317 -55.80 9.69 -0.91
C PRO A 317 -55.30 9.42 -2.34
N ASP A 318 -56.08 9.82 -3.35
CA ASP A 318 -55.73 9.57 -4.76
C ASP A 318 -54.48 10.38 -5.16
N TYR A 319 -54.34 11.60 -4.61
CA TYR A 319 -53.13 12.41 -4.79
C TYR A 319 -51.92 11.77 -4.11
N CYS A 320 -52.06 11.31 -2.86
CA CYS A 320 -50.97 10.66 -2.11
C CYS A 320 -50.45 9.39 -2.80
N ASP A 321 -51.34 8.58 -3.38
CA ASP A 321 -50.97 7.38 -4.13
C ASP A 321 -50.16 7.72 -5.38
N VAL A 322 -50.60 8.73 -6.16
CA VAL A 322 -49.87 9.22 -7.34
C VAL A 322 -48.56 9.87 -6.94
N LEU A 323 -48.51 10.62 -5.83
CA LEU A 323 -47.33 11.28 -5.30
C LEU A 323 -46.25 10.26 -4.97
N SER A 324 -46.60 9.27 -4.15
CA SER A 324 -45.70 8.19 -3.73
C SER A 324 -45.16 7.42 -4.93
N SER A 325 -46.02 7.04 -5.89
CA SER A 325 -45.58 6.27 -7.07
C SER A 325 -44.72 7.10 -8.02
N SER A 326 -45.08 8.37 -8.27
CA SER A 326 -44.35 9.27 -9.18
C SER A 326 -42.97 9.60 -8.64
N LEU A 327 -42.90 10.05 -7.38
CA LEU A 327 -41.63 10.42 -6.75
C LEU A 327 -40.74 9.20 -6.53
N SER A 328 -41.30 8.02 -6.20
CA SER A 328 -40.50 6.78 -6.08
C SER A 328 -39.89 6.36 -7.41
N SER A 329 -40.61 6.54 -8.52
CA SER A 329 -40.08 6.27 -9.87
C SER A 329 -38.91 7.21 -10.21
N ILE A 330 -39.06 8.52 -9.96
CA ILE A 330 -37.99 9.50 -10.19
C ILE A 330 -36.79 9.24 -9.25
N MET A 331 -37.06 9.04 -7.97
CA MET A 331 -36.04 8.77 -6.95
C MET A 331 -35.27 7.49 -7.28
N GLY A 332 -35.95 6.38 -7.60
CA GLY A 332 -35.27 5.13 -7.96
C GLY A 332 -34.37 5.25 -9.19
N TRP A 333 -34.74 6.08 -10.17
CA TRP A 333 -33.90 6.35 -11.34
C TRP A 333 -32.69 7.23 -10.99
N THR A 334 -32.89 8.29 -10.19
CA THR A 334 -31.82 9.21 -9.78
C THR A 334 -30.84 8.51 -8.84
N GLU A 335 -31.32 7.82 -7.81
CA GLU A 335 -30.51 7.09 -6.84
C GLU A 335 -29.63 6.03 -7.51
N LYS A 336 -30.15 5.28 -8.50
CA LYS A 336 -29.35 4.29 -9.23
C LYS A 336 -28.10 4.88 -9.86
N ARG A 337 -28.18 6.12 -10.35
CA ARG A 337 -27.06 6.86 -10.96
C ARG A 337 -26.17 7.50 -9.92
N LEU A 338 -26.76 8.08 -8.86
CA LEU A 338 -26.02 8.73 -7.79
C LEU A 338 -25.23 7.72 -6.94
N LEU A 339 -25.73 6.50 -6.73
CA LEU A 339 -25.00 5.44 -6.03
C LEU A 339 -23.73 4.97 -6.76
N ALA A 340 -23.60 5.30 -8.05
CA ALA A 340 -22.44 5.00 -8.89
C ALA A 340 -22.05 6.22 -9.76
N TYR A 341 -22.07 7.42 -9.18
CA TYR A 341 -21.86 8.66 -9.95
C TYR A 341 -20.47 8.75 -10.60
N HIS A 342 -19.45 8.10 -10.04
CA HIS A 342 -18.12 8.03 -10.63
C HIS A 342 -18.06 7.30 -11.98
N GLU A 343 -19.00 6.39 -12.23
CA GLU A 343 -19.14 5.63 -13.48
C GLU A 343 -20.18 6.27 -14.40
N THR A 344 -21.22 6.87 -13.83
CA THR A 344 -22.31 7.47 -14.59
C THR A 344 -21.96 8.85 -15.15
N PHE A 345 -21.19 9.64 -14.38
CA PHE A 345 -20.88 11.03 -14.73
C PHE A 345 -19.40 11.23 -15.04
N ASP A 346 -19.14 11.79 -16.20
CA ASP A 346 -17.83 12.20 -16.69
C ASP A 346 -17.81 13.70 -17.03
N THR A 347 -16.74 14.17 -17.66
CA THR A 347 -16.59 15.58 -18.03
C THR A 347 -17.63 16.08 -19.03
N SER A 348 -18.29 15.20 -19.78
CA SER A 348 -19.27 15.55 -20.82
C SER A 348 -20.66 15.83 -20.26
N ASN A 349 -21.06 15.12 -19.19
CA ASN A 349 -22.41 15.21 -18.62
C ASN A 349 -22.44 15.73 -17.17
N ILE A 350 -21.31 16.21 -16.63
CA ILE A 350 -21.18 16.68 -15.25
C ILE A 350 -22.18 17.79 -14.87
N TYR A 351 -22.60 18.62 -15.82
CA TYR A 351 -23.58 19.68 -15.59
C TYR A 351 -24.95 19.16 -15.16
N SER A 352 -25.34 17.96 -15.63
CA SER A 352 -26.60 17.30 -15.24
C SER A 352 -26.58 16.78 -13.81
N LEU A 353 -25.39 16.49 -13.24
CA LEU A 353 -25.24 15.94 -11.89
C LEU A 353 -25.88 16.85 -10.85
N GLN A 354 -25.70 18.17 -10.95
CA GLN A 354 -26.26 19.11 -9.99
C GLN A 354 -27.79 19.00 -9.92
N TYR A 355 -28.46 18.98 -11.07
CA TYR A 355 -29.92 18.87 -11.14
C TYR A 355 -30.40 17.50 -10.67
N ILE A 356 -29.73 16.42 -11.07
CA ILE A 356 -30.09 15.05 -10.67
C ILE A 356 -29.96 14.87 -9.16
N VAL A 357 -28.90 15.44 -8.54
CA VAL A 357 -28.75 15.46 -7.08
C VAL A 357 -29.89 16.26 -6.43
N SER A 358 -30.20 17.45 -6.97
CA SER A 358 -31.25 18.31 -6.41
C SER A 358 -32.63 17.65 -6.47
N ILE A 359 -32.99 17.07 -7.62
CA ILE A 359 -34.24 16.33 -7.84
C ILE A 359 -34.29 15.09 -6.94
N GLY A 360 -33.21 14.30 -6.88
CA GLY A 360 -33.13 13.11 -6.03
C GLY A 360 -33.28 13.43 -4.54
N ILE A 361 -32.66 14.53 -4.06
CA ILE A 361 -32.81 14.97 -2.66
C ILE A 361 -34.22 15.50 -2.41
N SER A 362 -34.78 16.29 -3.34
CA SER A 362 -36.11 16.89 -3.18
C SER A 362 -37.21 15.83 -3.17
N THR A 363 -37.14 14.86 -4.09
CA THR A 363 -38.05 13.71 -4.13
C THR A 363 -37.97 12.88 -2.84
N ALA A 364 -36.76 12.57 -2.36
CA ALA A 364 -36.57 11.86 -1.11
C ALA A 364 -37.16 12.62 0.09
N LYS A 365 -36.93 13.94 0.18
CA LYS A 365 -37.48 14.78 1.25
C LYS A 365 -39.01 14.75 1.28
N ILE A 366 -39.66 14.92 0.13
CA ILE A 366 -41.13 14.90 0.05
C ILE A 366 -41.67 13.54 0.49
N ILE A 367 -41.06 12.43 0.05
CA ILE A 367 -41.48 11.07 0.45
C ILE A 367 -41.31 10.85 1.96
N PHE A 368 -40.19 11.29 2.56
CA PHE A 368 -39.96 11.16 4.00
C PHE A 368 -40.96 12.01 4.81
N GLU A 369 -41.22 13.26 4.41
CA GLU A 369 -42.20 14.12 5.06
C GLU A 369 -43.64 13.57 4.96
N ASP A 370 -43.97 12.89 3.86
CA ASP A 370 -45.29 12.26 3.66
C ASP A 370 -45.47 10.99 4.53
N GLN A 371 -44.42 10.18 4.70
CA GLN A 371 -44.44 8.99 5.57
C GLN A 371 -44.45 9.32 7.07
N ASP A 372 -43.77 10.39 7.48
CA ASP A 372 -43.65 10.80 8.89
C ASP A 372 -44.90 11.54 9.41
N ARG A 373 -45.85 11.90 8.54
CA ARG A 373 -47.18 12.42 8.94
C ARG A 373 -48.01 11.44 9.77
N SER A 374 -47.60 10.17 9.85
CA SER A 374 -48.21 9.17 10.74
C SER A 374 -47.86 9.39 12.23
N TYR A 375 -46.85 10.18 12.58
CA TYR A 375 -46.46 10.46 13.96
C TYR A 375 -46.02 11.93 14.13
N GLU A 376 -46.89 12.76 14.71
CA GLU A 376 -46.56 14.16 15.02
C GLU A 376 -45.34 14.28 15.97
N TYR A 377 -44.25 14.93 15.54
CA TYR A 377 -43.50 15.92 16.33
C TYR A 377 -42.52 16.73 15.45
N HIS A 378 -42.44 18.04 15.68
CA HIS A 378 -41.72 19.03 14.85
C HIS A 378 -40.18 18.94 14.91
N SER A 379 -39.51 19.02 13.75
CA SER A 379 -38.10 19.45 13.63
C SER A 379 -37.83 20.11 12.26
N GLY A 380 -38.57 21.17 11.93
CA GLY A 380 -38.64 21.78 10.59
C GLY A 380 -37.43 22.58 10.08
N ALA A 381 -36.21 22.25 10.50
CA ALA A 381 -34.99 22.84 9.90
C ALA A 381 -33.75 21.96 10.13
N LYS A 382 -33.69 21.28 11.28
CA LYS A 382 -32.57 20.38 11.61
C LYS A 382 -32.71 19.02 10.92
N GLY A 383 -33.95 18.55 10.67
CA GLY A 383 -34.22 17.33 9.90
C GLY A 383 -33.92 17.44 8.40
N ASP A 384 -34.28 18.56 7.77
CA ASP A 384 -34.10 18.77 6.31
C ASP A 384 -32.64 18.73 5.85
N ILE A 385 -31.77 19.26 6.69
CA ILE A 385 -30.32 19.29 6.45
C ILE A 385 -29.72 17.90 6.73
N ASP A 386 -30.29 17.14 7.67
CA ASP A 386 -29.83 15.81 8.05
C ASP A 386 -30.13 14.77 6.96
N VAL A 387 -31.35 14.78 6.38
CA VAL A 387 -31.73 13.88 5.28
C VAL A 387 -30.85 14.10 4.05
N ALA A 388 -30.63 15.36 3.66
CA ALA A 388 -29.78 15.69 2.51
C ALA A 388 -28.34 15.22 2.73
N ARG A 389 -27.76 15.48 3.92
CA ARG A 389 -26.40 15.05 4.26
C ARG A 389 -26.27 13.53 4.25
N SER A 390 -27.16 12.83 4.95
CA SER A 390 -27.16 11.36 5.05
C SER A 390 -27.24 10.68 3.68
N ARG A 391 -28.07 11.21 2.77
CA ARG A 391 -28.19 10.70 1.40
C ARG A 391 -26.92 10.95 0.58
N ILE A 392 -26.37 12.15 0.65
CA ILE A 392 -25.10 12.46 -0.03
C ILE A 392 -23.96 11.58 0.48
N GLU A 393 -23.84 11.39 1.80
CA GLU A 393 -22.86 10.46 2.37
C GLU A 393 -23.05 9.04 1.83
N THR A 394 -24.30 8.56 1.73
CA THR A 394 -24.62 7.25 1.14
C THR A 394 -24.17 7.15 -0.31
N TYR A 395 -24.41 8.19 -1.12
CA TYR A 395 -23.98 8.23 -2.53
C TYR A 395 -22.45 8.24 -2.66
N ILE A 396 -21.77 9.06 -1.86
CA ILE A 396 -20.30 9.12 -1.81
C ILE A 396 -19.72 7.76 -1.42
N HIS A 397 -20.22 7.16 -0.33
CA HIS A 397 -19.77 5.84 0.13
C HIS A 397 -19.96 4.76 -0.92
N SER A 398 -21.17 4.65 -1.49
CA SER A 398 -21.48 3.64 -2.50
C SER A 398 -20.62 3.82 -3.74
N SER A 399 -20.59 5.04 -4.29
CA SER A 399 -19.92 5.28 -5.56
C SER A 399 -18.41 5.11 -5.46
N LEU A 400 -17.78 5.55 -4.37
CA LEU A 400 -16.34 5.37 -4.17
C LEU A 400 -15.97 3.92 -3.90
N ARG A 401 -16.78 3.16 -3.17
CA ARG A 401 -16.56 1.72 -2.96
C ARG A 401 -16.61 0.95 -4.29
N THR A 402 -17.58 1.27 -5.14
CA THR A 402 -17.69 0.68 -6.49
C THR A 402 -16.48 1.07 -7.35
N ALA A 403 -16.13 2.36 -7.40
CA ALA A 403 -14.98 2.85 -8.16
C ALA A 403 -13.65 2.25 -7.68
N PHE A 404 -13.46 2.12 -6.36
CA PHE A 404 -12.28 1.47 -5.76
C PHE A 404 -12.22 -0.01 -6.16
N SER A 405 -13.34 -0.73 -6.08
CA SER A 405 -13.43 -2.14 -6.47
C SER A 405 -13.06 -2.35 -7.95
N HIS A 406 -13.56 -1.50 -8.84
CA HIS A 406 -13.19 -1.52 -10.27
C HIS A 406 -11.68 -1.28 -10.46
N LYS A 407 -11.07 -0.34 -9.73
CA LYS A 407 -9.62 -0.07 -9.80
C LYS A 407 -8.77 -1.23 -9.29
N MET A 408 -9.28 -1.99 -8.31
CA MET A 408 -8.66 -3.25 -7.86
C MET A 408 -8.72 -4.34 -8.93
N GLU A 409 -9.88 -4.57 -9.54
CA GLU A 409 -10.06 -5.58 -10.59
C GLU A 409 -9.21 -5.29 -11.82
N GLU A 410 -9.16 -4.03 -12.27
CA GLU A 410 -8.22 -3.59 -13.32
C GLU A 410 -6.76 -3.89 -12.96
N GLY A 411 -6.39 -3.72 -11.68
CA GLY A 411 -5.05 -4.02 -11.17
C GLY A 411 -4.75 -5.52 -11.18
N ALA A 412 -5.74 -6.35 -10.86
CA ALA A 412 -5.63 -7.81 -10.88
C ALA A 412 -5.57 -8.38 -12.32
N SER A 413 -6.30 -7.80 -13.27
CA SER A 413 -6.31 -8.24 -14.67
C SER A 413 -5.00 -7.91 -15.41
N LYS A 414 -4.33 -6.81 -15.04
CA LYS A 414 -3.02 -6.41 -15.60
C LYS A 414 -1.82 -7.22 -15.10
N ARG A 415 -2.03 -8.31 -14.34
CA ARG A 415 -0.99 -9.28 -13.93
C ARG A 415 -0.16 -9.86 -15.11
N SER A 416 -0.63 -9.71 -16.34
CA SER A 416 -0.01 -10.26 -17.56
C SER A 416 1.09 -9.38 -18.20
N SER A 417 1.29 -8.11 -17.81
CA SER A 417 2.22 -7.22 -18.51
C SER A 417 3.36 -6.68 -17.63
N ARG A 418 4.53 -7.31 -17.75
CA ARG A 418 5.92 -6.76 -17.76
C ARG A 418 6.39 -5.70 -16.74
N ASN A 419 5.60 -5.29 -15.74
CA ASN A 419 6.03 -4.36 -14.68
C ASN A 419 6.03 -5.05 -13.32
N HIS A 420 7.22 -5.21 -12.73
CA HIS A 420 7.50 -5.82 -11.41
C HIS A 420 6.95 -5.03 -10.20
N LYS A 421 5.97 -4.13 -10.35
CA LYS A 421 5.46 -3.33 -9.23
C LYS A 421 4.33 -4.07 -8.49
N PRO A 422 4.35 -4.13 -7.14
CA PRO A 422 3.29 -4.77 -6.36
C PRO A 422 1.91 -4.16 -6.66
N VAL A 423 0.88 -5.01 -6.81
CA VAL A 423 -0.49 -4.57 -7.16
C VAL A 423 -1.02 -3.54 -6.15
N LEU A 424 -0.76 -3.74 -4.86
CA LEU A 424 -1.18 -2.80 -3.80
C LEU A 424 -0.49 -1.44 -3.89
N SER A 425 0.76 -1.38 -4.34
CA SER A 425 1.47 -0.12 -4.56
C SER A 425 0.85 0.71 -5.70
N ILE A 426 0.36 0.03 -6.74
CA ILE A 426 -0.37 0.65 -7.85
C ILE A 426 -1.76 1.08 -7.37
N LEU A 427 -2.42 0.24 -6.57
CA LEU A 427 -3.73 0.55 -5.99
C LEU A 427 -3.66 1.80 -5.10
N ALA A 428 -2.59 1.96 -4.30
CA ALA A 428 -2.39 3.15 -3.48
C ALA A 428 -2.38 4.42 -4.33
N LYS A 429 -1.64 4.42 -5.44
CA LYS A 429 -1.60 5.55 -6.39
C LYS A 429 -2.95 5.82 -7.04
N LYS A 430 -3.61 4.77 -7.54
CA LYS A 430 -4.97 4.91 -8.10
C LYS A 430 -5.98 5.44 -7.08
N THR A 431 -5.84 5.07 -5.81
CA THR A 431 -6.69 5.55 -4.71
C THR A 431 -6.45 7.04 -4.45
N ARG A 432 -5.19 7.49 -4.47
CA ARG A 432 -4.83 8.91 -4.44
C ARG A 432 -5.45 9.67 -5.61
N ASP A 433 -5.33 9.15 -6.83
CA ASP A 433 -5.91 9.78 -8.02
C ASP A 433 -7.43 9.90 -7.92
N LEU A 434 -8.10 8.89 -7.37
CA LEU A 434 -9.54 8.90 -7.13
C LEU A 434 -9.94 9.97 -6.10
N ALA A 435 -9.17 10.12 -5.01
CA ALA A 435 -9.39 11.17 -4.01
C ALA A 435 -9.21 12.58 -4.61
N ILE A 436 -8.20 12.77 -5.46
CA ILE A 436 -7.97 14.04 -6.16
C ILE A 436 -9.11 14.33 -7.16
N LYS A 437 -9.58 13.32 -7.90
CA LYS A 437 -10.72 13.45 -8.82
C LYS A 437 -11.98 13.86 -8.06
N GLU A 438 -12.25 13.22 -6.92
CA GLU A 438 -13.39 13.53 -6.06
C GLU A 438 -13.36 14.98 -5.58
N LYS A 439 -12.22 15.41 -5.04
CA LYS A 439 -11.98 16.79 -4.57
C LYS A 439 -12.22 17.83 -5.67
N ASN A 440 -11.75 17.56 -6.88
CA ASN A 440 -11.71 18.58 -7.94
C ASN A 440 -12.96 18.60 -8.83
N VAL A 441 -13.64 17.46 -9.02
CA VAL A 441 -14.74 17.33 -10.00
C VAL A 441 -16.09 17.28 -9.32
N TYR A 442 -16.28 16.40 -8.34
CA TYR A 442 -17.61 16.10 -7.78
C TYR A 442 -17.90 16.91 -6.52
N SER A 443 -16.92 17.02 -5.63
CA SER A 443 -17.07 17.73 -4.36
C SER A 443 -17.49 19.21 -4.48
N PRO A 444 -17.05 20.01 -5.48
CA PRO A 444 -17.54 21.38 -5.67
C PRO A 444 -19.06 21.46 -5.91
N ILE A 445 -19.65 20.42 -6.51
CA ILE A 445 -21.10 20.32 -6.76
C ILE A 445 -21.80 19.86 -5.48
N LEU A 446 -21.28 18.82 -4.83
CA LEU A 446 -21.87 18.22 -3.63
C LEU A 446 -21.80 19.13 -2.39
N LYS A 447 -20.87 20.09 -2.35
CA LYS A 447 -20.68 21.05 -1.24
C LYS A 447 -21.94 21.87 -0.93
N LYS A 448 -22.87 22.00 -1.89
CA LYS A 448 -24.20 22.63 -1.70
C LYS A 448 -25.06 21.92 -0.65
N TRP A 449 -24.93 20.60 -0.51
CA TRP A 449 -25.73 19.78 0.41
C TRP A 449 -24.91 19.19 1.55
N HIS A 450 -23.61 18.97 1.34
CA HIS A 450 -22.71 18.42 2.37
C HIS A 450 -21.38 19.19 2.44
N PRO A 451 -21.14 19.99 3.49
CA PRO A 451 -19.98 20.88 3.54
C PRO A 451 -18.62 20.15 3.67
N LEU A 452 -18.61 18.91 4.17
CA LEU A 452 -17.42 18.06 4.34
C LEU A 452 -17.41 16.86 3.37
N GLY A 453 -17.94 17.03 2.14
CA GLY A 453 -18.09 15.93 1.18
C GLY A 453 -16.75 15.26 0.83
N VAL A 454 -15.67 16.04 0.70
CA VAL A 454 -14.32 15.52 0.43
C VAL A 454 -13.83 14.70 1.62
N GLY A 455 -14.06 15.18 2.85
CA GLY A 455 -13.70 14.46 4.08
C GLY A 455 -14.31 13.05 4.13
N VAL A 456 -15.62 12.93 3.85
CA VAL A 456 -16.33 11.63 3.81
C VAL A 456 -15.76 10.73 2.72
N ALA A 457 -15.46 11.28 1.55
CA ALA A 457 -14.88 10.55 0.45
C ALA A 457 -13.49 9.98 0.79
N VAL A 458 -12.61 10.82 1.33
CA VAL A 458 -11.26 10.44 1.71
C VAL A 458 -11.27 9.40 2.84
N ALA A 459 -12.13 9.56 3.84
CA ALA A 459 -12.30 8.57 4.91
C ALA A 459 -12.79 7.21 4.36
N THR A 460 -13.67 7.24 3.35
CA THR A 460 -14.12 6.02 2.66
C THR A 460 -12.98 5.31 1.95
N LEU A 461 -12.19 6.05 1.16
CA LEU A 461 -11.05 5.51 0.42
C LEU A 461 -9.97 4.99 1.37
N HIS A 462 -9.74 5.72 2.46
CA HIS A 462 -8.84 5.30 3.53
C HIS A 462 -9.26 3.97 4.14
N ALA A 463 -10.54 3.82 4.51
CA ALA A 463 -11.07 2.56 5.03
C ALA A 463 -10.97 1.40 4.02
N CYS A 464 -11.27 1.66 2.74
CA CYS A 464 -11.20 0.63 1.69
C CYS A 464 -9.76 0.12 1.49
N PHE A 465 -8.80 1.05 1.33
CA PHE A 465 -7.39 0.68 1.17
C PHE A 465 -6.83 0.06 2.45
N GLY A 466 -7.15 0.60 3.62
CA GLY A 466 -6.72 0.08 4.92
C GLY A 466 -7.15 -1.37 5.17
N ASN A 467 -8.33 -1.78 4.71
CA ASN A 467 -8.78 -3.17 4.81
C ASN A 467 -7.93 -4.12 3.94
N GLU A 468 -7.55 -3.70 2.74
CA GLU A 468 -6.68 -4.50 1.87
C GLU A 468 -5.23 -4.51 2.37
N LEU A 469 -4.74 -3.37 2.89
CA LEU A 469 -3.43 -3.28 3.52
C LEU A 469 -3.33 -4.20 4.75
N LYS A 470 -4.37 -4.26 5.60
CA LYS A 470 -4.41 -5.19 6.74
C LYS A 470 -4.32 -6.65 6.32
N LYS A 471 -5.03 -7.05 5.26
CA LYS A 471 -4.94 -8.41 4.69
C LYS A 471 -3.53 -8.70 4.17
N PHE A 472 -2.89 -7.73 3.53
CA PHE A 472 -1.52 -7.85 3.06
C PHE A 472 -0.53 -8.01 4.22
N ILE A 473 -0.62 -7.13 5.22
CA ILE A 473 0.26 -7.16 6.42
C ILE A 473 0.15 -8.51 7.15
N ALA A 474 -1.05 -9.08 7.28
CA ALA A 474 -1.24 -10.39 7.90
C ALA A 474 -0.52 -11.54 7.16
N GLY A 475 -0.16 -11.35 5.89
CA GLY A 475 0.59 -12.31 5.09
C GLY A 475 2.10 -12.07 5.03
N ILE A 476 2.62 -10.99 5.61
CA ILE A 476 4.06 -10.69 5.60
C ILE A 476 4.75 -11.47 6.72
N THR A 477 5.63 -12.39 6.37
CA THR A 477 6.52 -13.10 7.33
C THR A 477 7.96 -12.57 7.30
N GLU A 478 8.40 -12.06 6.14
CA GLU A 478 9.76 -11.56 5.90
C GLU A 478 9.71 -10.25 5.12
N LEU A 479 10.71 -9.39 5.31
CA LEU A 479 10.83 -8.13 4.59
C LEU A 479 11.33 -8.38 3.16
N THR A 480 10.46 -8.17 2.18
CA THR A 480 10.80 -8.23 0.75
C THR A 480 10.77 -6.83 0.11
N PRO A 481 11.45 -6.62 -1.03
CA PRO A 481 11.37 -5.35 -1.77
C PRO A 481 9.93 -4.96 -2.12
N ASP A 482 9.10 -5.93 -2.46
CA ASP A 482 7.68 -5.74 -2.74
C ASP A 482 6.90 -5.27 -1.50
N ALA A 483 7.15 -5.88 -0.34
CA ALA A 483 6.54 -5.46 0.92
C ALA A 483 6.97 -4.05 1.33
N ALA A 484 8.26 -3.72 1.22
CA ALA A 484 8.79 -2.38 1.49
C ALA A 484 8.14 -1.32 0.58
N GLN A 485 8.03 -1.61 -0.72
CA GLN A 485 7.40 -0.71 -1.68
C GLN A 485 5.91 -0.49 -1.40
N VAL A 486 5.16 -1.52 -0.98
CA VAL A 486 3.75 -1.40 -0.58
C VAL A 486 3.61 -0.52 0.66
N LEU A 487 4.39 -0.78 1.71
CA LEU A 487 4.34 -0.01 2.96
C LEU A 487 4.72 1.47 2.74
N LYS A 488 5.71 1.75 1.89
CA LYS A 488 6.12 3.11 1.51
C LYS A 488 5.01 3.87 0.79
N GLU A 489 4.37 3.25 -0.20
CA GLU A 489 3.26 3.88 -0.92
C GLU A 489 2.00 4.00 -0.05
N ALA A 490 1.81 3.12 0.94
CA ALA A 490 0.75 3.23 1.94
C ALA A 490 0.95 4.43 2.89
N ASP A 491 2.16 4.63 3.45
CA ASP A 491 2.50 5.81 4.27
C ASP A 491 2.34 7.11 3.46
N LYS A 492 2.72 7.10 2.18
CA LYS A 492 2.52 8.23 1.29
C LYS A 492 1.03 8.52 1.05
N LEU A 493 0.25 7.50 0.71
CA LEU A 493 -1.19 7.63 0.49
C LEU A 493 -1.88 8.19 1.73
N GLU A 494 -1.59 7.66 2.92
CA GLU A 494 -2.15 8.15 4.18
C GLU A 494 -1.92 9.65 4.35
N LYS A 495 -0.68 10.12 4.20
CA LYS A 495 -0.35 11.55 4.29
C LYS A 495 -1.12 12.38 3.27
N ASP A 496 -1.21 11.92 2.04
CA ASP A 496 -1.94 12.63 0.98
C ASP A 496 -3.45 12.72 1.31
N LEU A 497 -4.05 11.63 1.78
CA LEU A 497 -5.46 11.58 2.18
C LEU A 497 -5.71 12.50 3.39
N VAL A 498 -4.89 12.41 4.43
CA VAL A 498 -4.98 13.28 5.61
C VAL A 498 -4.85 14.75 5.22
N HIS A 499 -3.90 15.09 4.34
CA HIS A 499 -3.73 16.46 3.84
C HIS A 499 -5.00 16.94 3.13
N ILE A 500 -5.57 16.14 2.23
CA ILE A 500 -6.82 16.51 1.53
C ILE A 500 -7.97 16.73 2.53
N ALA A 501 -8.10 15.88 3.55
CA ALA A 501 -9.15 16.01 4.56
C ALA A 501 -8.97 17.26 5.45
N VAL A 502 -7.73 17.60 5.81
CA VAL A 502 -7.41 18.81 6.59
C VAL A 502 -7.70 20.07 5.77
N GLU A 503 -7.31 20.10 4.50
CA GLU A 503 -7.59 21.24 3.60
C GLU A 503 -9.09 21.49 3.43
N ASP A 504 -9.92 20.45 3.31
CA ASP A 504 -11.38 20.58 3.14
C ASP A 504 -12.10 21.10 4.40
N SER A 505 -11.51 20.87 5.58
CA SER A 505 -12.12 21.17 6.87
C SER A 505 -11.60 22.45 7.53
N MET A 506 -10.76 23.24 6.83
CA MET A 506 -10.17 24.49 7.37
C MET A 506 -11.22 25.54 7.77
N ASP A 507 -12.38 25.54 7.13
CA ASP A 507 -13.45 26.52 7.35
C ASP A 507 -14.47 26.10 8.44
N ILE A 508 -14.29 24.92 9.07
CA ILE A 508 -15.27 24.34 9.99
C ILE A 508 -14.61 23.99 11.33
N ASP A 509 -15.06 24.65 12.40
CA ASP A 509 -14.62 24.33 13.77
C ASP A 509 -14.87 22.84 14.08
N ASP A 510 -13.84 22.18 14.62
CA ASP A 510 -13.80 20.73 14.93
C ASP A 510 -14.01 19.77 13.75
N GLY A 511 -14.13 20.25 12.52
CA GLY A 511 -14.31 19.43 11.31
C GLY A 511 -13.12 18.47 11.09
N ALA A 512 -11.91 19.00 11.15
CA ALA A 512 -10.68 18.21 10.99
C ALA A 512 -10.55 17.10 12.05
N VAL A 513 -10.89 17.41 13.31
CA VAL A 513 -10.79 16.46 14.44
C VAL A 513 -11.77 15.29 14.24
N SER A 514 -13.01 15.60 13.84
CA SER A 514 -14.03 14.57 13.60
C SER A 514 -13.67 13.63 12.45
N LEU A 515 -13.07 14.17 11.37
CA LEU A 515 -12.62 13.40 10.20
C LEU A 515 -11.38 12.56 10.50
N LEU A 516 -10.38 13.11 11.19
CA LEU A 516 -9.18 12.39 11.60
C LEU A 516 -9.51 11.19 12.50
N ARG A 517 -10.56 11.29 13.33
CA ARG A 517 -11.05 10.15 14.12
C ARG A 517 -11.59 9.00 13.27
N GLN A 518 -12.08 9.29 12.06
CA GLN A 518 -12.55 8.26 11.11
C GLN A 518 -11.41 7.65 10.29
N MET A 519 -10.21 8.24 10.33
CA MET A 519 -9.01 7.80 9.59
C MET A 519 -7.89 7.41 10.58
N PRO A 520 -8.02 6.28 11.30
CA PRO A 520 -6.96 5.81 12.18
C PRO A 520 -5.70 5.47 11.37
N PRO A 521 -4.49 5.77 11.86
CA PRO A 521 -3.28 5.55 11.10
C PRO A 521 -3.11 4.06 10.74
N TYR A 522 -2.62 3.80 9.53
CA TYR A 522 -2.23 2.50 9.01
C TYR A 522 -1.00 1.92 9.73
N GLU A 523 -0.22 2.76 10.40
CA GLU A 523 1.03 2.36 11.08
C GLU A 523 2.05 1.73 10.10
N ALA A 524 1.95 2.05 8.80
CA ALA A 524 2.79 1.44 7.77
C ALA A 524 4.29 1.73 7.99
N ARG A 525 4.63 2.94 8.48
CA ARG A 525 6.03 3.31 8.76
C ARG A 525 6.58 2.59 9.99
N THR A 526 5.81 2.48 11.07
CA THR A 526 6.25 1.79 12.29
C THR A 526 6.44 0.30 12.01
N LEU A 527 5.48 -0.33 11.31
CA LEU A 527 5.62 -1.71 10.85
C LEU A 527 6.83 -1.91 9.93
N MET A 528 7.07 -0.98 8.99
CA MET A 528 8.27 -1.03 8.15
C MET A 528 9.56 -0.95 8.99
N ALA A 529 9.63 -0.05 9.97
CA ALA A 529 10.80 0.06 10.85
C ALA A 529 11.03 -1.22 11.68
N ASP A 530 9.97 -1.83 12.20
CA ASP A 530 10.07 -3.07 12.98
C ASP A 530 10.47 -4.27 12.10
N LEU A 531 9.94 -4.37 10.87
CA LEU A 531 10.34 -5.38 9.89
C LEU A 531 11.80 -5.23 9.49
N VAL A 532 12.29 -4.00 9.29
CA VAL A 532 13.72 -3.76 9.00
C VAL A 532 14.59 -4.18 10.16
N LYS A 533 14.24 -3.81 11.40
CA LYS A 533 14.99 -4.25 12.59
C LYS A 533 15.03 -5.77 12.72
N SER A 534 13.91 -6.45 12.49
CA SER A 534 13.84 -7.91 12.51
C SER A 534 14.71 -8.52 11.41
N TRP A 535 14.64 -7.99 10.19
CA TRP A 535 15.45 -8.43 9.06
C TRP A 535 16.94 -8.26 9.33
N VAL A 536 17.37 -7.09 9.83
CA VAL A 536 18.79 -6.83 10.19
C VAL A 536 19.29 -7.85 11.21
N LYS A 537 18.49 -8.13 12.25
CA LYS A 537 18.84 -9.13 13.27
C LYS A 537 18.94 -10.53 12.66
N GLU A 538 17.99 -10.92 11.83
CA GLU A 538 17.97 -12.23 11.19
C GLU A 538 19.17 -12.43 10.26
N GLN A 539 19.54 -11.42 9.48
CA GLN A 539 20.75 -11.48 8.63
C GLN A 539 22.02 -11.61 9.47
N ALA A 540 22.14 -10.86 10.57
CA ALA A 540 23.28 -10.99 11.48
C ALA A 540 23.35 -12.39 12.14
N ASP A 541 22.21 -12.94 12.58
CA ASP A 541 22.14 -14.28 13.18
C ASP A 541 22.48 -15.38 12.14
N LYS A 542 22.00 -15.25 10.89
CA LYS A 542 22.35 -16.13 9.76
C LYS A 542 23.85 -16.11 9.45
N LEU A 543 24.44 -14.92 9.33
CA LEU A 543 25.87 -14.72 9.09
C LEU A 543 26.73 -15.35 10.20
N LYS A 544 26.33 -15.17 11.46
CA LYS A 544 27.04 -15.77 12.60
C LYS A 544 26.98 -17.30 12.57
N GLY A 545 25.80 -17.88 12.36
CA GLY A 545 25.64 -19.34 12.28
C GLY A 545 26.42 -19.95 11.11
N TRP A 546 26.44 -19.24 9.98
CA TRP A 546 27.25 -19.61 8.82
C TRP A 546 28.76 -19.55 9.12
N ALA A 547 29.22 -18.52 9.83
CA ALA A 547 30.61 -18.39 10.24
C ALA A 547 31.06 -19.54 11.15
N ASP A 548 30.22 -19.98 12.09
CA ASP A 548 30.51 -21.14 12.94
C ASP A 548 30.66 -22.42 12.10
N GLN A 549 29.72 -22.70 11.19
CA GLN A 549 29.75 -23.89 10.33
C GLN A 549 31.02 -23.93 9.44
N LYS A 550 31.34 -22.81 8.79
CA LYS A 550 32.47 -22.76 7.85
C LYS A 550 33.82 -22.80 8.53
N LEU A 551 33.94 -22.23 9.73
CA LEU A 551 35.17 -22.31 10.51
C LEU A 551 35.43 -23.73 11.04
N GLU A 552 34.39 -24.54 11.29
CA GLU A 552 34.52 -25.96 11.65
C GLU A 552 34.96 -26.82 10.46
N ASP A 553 34.48 -26.51 9.25
CA ASP A 553 34.82 -27.23 8.02
C ASP A 553 36.23 -26.88 7.46
N GLU A 554 36.84 -25.80 7.94
CA GLU A 554 38.12 -25.28 7.42
C GLU A 554 39.32 -26.12 7.90
N THR A 555 40.07 -26.70 6.95
CA THR A 555 41.22 -27.59 7.25
C THR A 555 42.51 -26.83 7.54
N TRP A 556 42.60 -25.55 7.18
CA TRP A 556 43.78 -24.70 7.35
C TRP A 556 45.05 -25.23 6.67
N ASN A 557 44.92 -25.93 5.54
CA ASN A 557 46.05 -26.51 4.80
C ASN A 557 46.33 -25.75 3.49
N PRO A 558 47.55 -25.23 3.28
CA PRO A 558 47.88 -24.47 2.07
C PRO A 558 47.94 -25.32 0.79
N LYS A 559 47.95 -26.66 0.87
CA LYS A 559 47.97 -27.53 -0.33
C LYS A 559 46.62 -27.66 -1.02
N ASP A 560 45.54 -27.39 -0.29
CA ASP A 560 44.17 -27.51 -0.80
C ASP A 560 43.71 -26.19 -1.47
N ASN A 561 44.43 -25.08 -1.22
CA ASN A 561 44.11 -23.76 -1.74
C ASN A 561 44.89 -23.47 -3.04
N ASN A 562 44.20 -23.61 -4.16
CA ASN A 562 44.72 -23.21 -5.47
C ASN A 562 44.91 -21.68 -5.51
N ARG A 563 46.15 -21.24 -5.76
CA ARG A 563 46.59 -19.86 -6.06
C ARG A 563 46.56 -18.80 -4.95
N ASP A 564 45.58 -18.81 -4.05
CA ASP A 564 45.42 -17.73 -3.08
C ASP A 564 45.94 -18.13 -1.69
N SER A 565 46.81 -17.31 -1.10
CA SER A 565 47.53 -17.63 0.14
C SER A 565 46.70 -17.44 1.41
N PHE A 566 45.37 -17.45 1.32
CA PHE A 566 44.40 -17.25 2.43
C PHE A 566 43.27 -18.29 2.39
N ALA A 567 42.46 -18.37 3.44
CA ALA A 567 41.39 -19.36 3.58
C ALA A 567 40.14 -19.00 2.74
N PRO A 568 39.52 -19.97 2.02
CA PRO A 568 38.34 -19.73 1.20
C PRO A 568 37.15 -19.24 2.03
N SER A 569 37.03 -19.68 3.28
CA SER A 569 35.99 -19.23 4.22
C SER A 569 35.96 -17.71 4.41
N SER A 570 37.10 -17.02 4.28
CA SER A 570 37.16 -15.55 4.42
C SER A 570 36.61 -14.81 3.20
N MET A 571 36.82 -15.33 1.99
CA MET A 571 36.27 -14.75 0.76
C MET A 571 34.75 -14.90 0.73
N GLU A 572 34.26 -16.10 1.06
CA GLU A 572 32.82 -16.37 1.14
C GLU A 572 32.14 -15.50 2.23
N MET A 573 32.80 -15.28 3.39
CA MET A 573 32.27 -14.38 4.44
C MET A 573 32.12 -12.93 3.94
N LEU A 574 33.15 -12.40 3.26
CA LEU A 574 33.10 -11.04 2.72
C LEU A 574 32.07 -10.90 1.61
N HIS A 575 31.94 -11.91 0.74
CA HIS A 575 30.90 -11.94 -0.30
C HIS A 575 29.50 -11.93 0.30
N LEU A 576 29.24 -12.70 1.35
CA LEU A 576 27.93 -12.73 2.01
C LEU A 576 27.60 -11.39 2.70
N ILE A 577 28.62 -10.72 3.26
CA ILE A 577 28.48 -9.35 3.79
C ILE A 577 28.12 -8.37 2.66
N GLU A 578 28.79 -8.47 1.51
CA GLU A 578 28.46 -7.65 0.32
C GLU A 578 27.05 -7.91 -0.19
N GLU A 579 26.63 -9.17 -0.34
CA GLU A 579 25.28 -9.54 -0.75
C GLU A 579 24.22 -9.01 0.23
N THR A 580 24.52 -9.03 1.53
CA THR A 580 23.61 -8.50 2.56
C THR A 580 23.46 -6.98 2.44
N LEU A 581 24.56 -6.26 2.19
CA LEU A 581 24.53 -4.81 1.96
C LEU A 581 23.78 -4.47 0.66
N ASP A 582 24.06 -5.18 -0.43
CA ASP A 582 23.40 -4.98 -1.72
C ASP A 582 21.88 -5.23 -1.58
N ALA A 583 21.48 -6.32 -0.90
CA ALA A 583 20.07 -6.61 -0.59
C ALA A 583 19.41 -5.50 0.25
N PHE A 584 20.13 -4.90 1.20
CA PHE A 584 19.61 -3.76 1.98
C PHE A 584 19.33 -2.53 1.11
N PHE A 585 20.24 -2.20 0.19
CA PHE A 585 20.06 -1.07 -0.71
C PHE A 585 18.92 -1.28 -1.72
N GLU A 586 18.68 -2.51 -2.18
CA GLU A 586 17.55 -2.84 -3.05
C GLU A 586 16.19 -2.56 -2.42
N LEU A 587 16.07 -2.67 -1.08
CA LEU A 587 14.81 -2.43 -0.36
C LEU A 587 14.28 -0.99 -0.51
N SER A 588 15.11 -0.03 -0.93
CA SER A 588 14.70 1.36 -1.23
C SER A 588 13.94 2.06 -0.08
N ILE A 589 14.21 1.67 1.16
CA ILE A 589 13.64 2.23 2.39
C ILE A 589 14.17 3.66 2.54
N PRO A 590 13.35 4.67 2.90
CA PRO A 590 13.86 5.98 3.23
C PRO A 590 14.94 5.84 4.30
N THR A 591 16.16 6.24 3.97
CA THR A 591 17.40 6.04 4.73
C THR A 591 17.33 6.79 6.05
N ASP A 592 16.65 6.20 7.04
CA ASP A 592 16.94 6.51 8.43
C ASP A 592 18.38 6.04 8.68
N SER A 593 19.28 7.01 8.72
CA SER A 593 20.72 6.90 9.01
C SER A 593 21.05 5.89 10.13
N THR A 594 20.13 5.70 11.07
CA THR A 594 20.23 4.75 12.19
C THR A 594 20.14 3.28 11.77
N LEU A 595 19.32 2.92 10.80
CA LEU A 595 19.11 1.51 10.40
C LEU A 595 20.32 0.93 9.64
N LEU A 596 20.97 1.75 8.80
CA LEU A 596 22.20 1.38 8.13
C LEU A 596 23.37 1.26 9.12
N ALA A 597 23.42 2.13 10.12
CA ALA A 597 24.41 2.04 11.20
C ALA A 597 24.21 0.74 12.02
N ASP A 598 22.97 0.39 12.35
CA ASP A 598 22.65 -0.85 13.07
C ASP A 598 23.03 -2.10 12.26
N LEU A 599 22.75 -2.12 10.95
CA LEU A 599 23.17 -3.21 10.06
C LEU A 599 24.70 -3.31 10.00
N THR A 600 25.39 -2.19 9.76
CA THR A 600 26.86 -2.16 9.68
C THR A 600 27.49 -2.64 10.98
N ALA A 601 26.96 -2.21 12.13
CA ALA A 601 27.42 -2.67 13.44
C ALA A 601 27.16 -4.17 13.67
N GLY A 602 26.04 -4.71 13.15
CA GLY A 602 25.75 -6.15 13.16
C GLY A 602 26.74 -6.95 12.32
N LEU A 603 27.01 -6.50 11.10
CA LEU A 603 27.98 -7.10 10.18
C LEU A 603 29.40 -7.05 10.76
N ASP A 604 29.81 -5.91 11.31
CA ASP A 604 31.12 -5.74 11.96
C ASP A 604 31.28 -6.66 13.17
N LYS A 605 30.24 -6.85 13.99
CA LYS A 605 30.26 -7.84 15.09
C LYS A 605 30.41 -9.27 14.58
N CYS A 606 29.76 -9.63 13.48
CA CYS A 606 29.86 -10.98 12.90
C CYS A 606 31.27 -11.25 12.35
N LEU A 607 31.85 -10.28 11.63
CA LEU A 607 33.20 -10.40 11.11
C LEU A 607 34.26 -10.37 12.22
N HIS A 608 34.08 -9.52 13.24
CA HIS A 608 34.90 -9.52 14.45
C HIS A 608 34.85 -10.90 15.15
N TYR A 609 33.67 -11.51 15.25
CA TYR A 609 33.51 -12.85 15.81
C TYR A 609 34.29 -13.90 15.01
N TYR A 610 34.18 -13.86 13.67
CA TYR A 610 34.97 -14.71 12.78
C TYR A 610 36.49 -14.55 13.03
N VAL A 611 36.99 -13.31 13.04
CA VAL A 611 38.42 -13.01 13.28
C VAL A 611 38.88 -13.51 14.65
N SER A 612 38.06 -13.34 15.68
CA SER A 612 38.35 -13.81 17.04
C SER A 612 38.46 -15.35 17.10
N LYS A 613 37.60 -16.07 16.37
CA LYS A 613 37.66 -17.53 16.27
C LYS A 613 38.92 -18.01 15.55
N VAL A 614 39.28 -17.40 14.42
CA VAL A 614 40.54 -17.69 13.69
C VAL A 614 41.77 -17.55 14.60
N LYS A 615 41.75 -16.56 15.50
CA LYS A 615 42.79 -16.32 16.50
C LYS A 615 42.79 -17.36 17.64
N SER A 616 41.62 -17.75 18.14
CA SER A 616 41.46 -18.52 19.39
C SER A 616 42.07 -19.93 19.39
N VAL A 617 42.43 -20.47 18.23
CA VAL A 617 43.04 -21.80 18.09
C VAL A 617 44.54 -21.80 18.47
N CYS A 618 45.15 -20.64 18.60
CA CYS A 618 46.56 -20.50 19.01
C CYS A 618 46.67 -20.27 20.52
N GLY A 619 47.37 -21.15 21.23
CA GLY A 619 47.62 -21.01 22.67
C GLY A 619 48.32 -19.70 23.03
N THR A 620 48.17 -19.25 24.28
CA THR A 620 48.81 -18.02 24.76
C THR A 620 50.33 -18.20 24.94
N GLN A 621 51.10 -17.14 24.66
CA GLN A 621 52.58 -17.06 24.73
C GLN A 621 53.20 -17.70 25.99
N ILE A 622 52.47 -17.67 27.11
CA ILE A 622 52.91 -18.17 28.43
C ILE A 622 53.01 -19.71 28.48
N THR A 623 52.31 -20.43 27.60
CA THR A 623 52.36 -21.91 27.56
C THR A 623 53.54 -22.46 26.75
N LEU A 624 54.21 -21.65 25.91
CA LEU A 624 55.27 -22.09 25.00
C LEU A 624 56.69 -21.85 25.52
N PHE A 625 56.87 -21.02 26.56
CA PHE A 625 58.19 -20.73 27.11
C PHE A 625 58.65 -21.85 28.07
N PRO A 626 59.89 -22.36 27.97
CA PRO A 626 60.37 -23.43 28.85
C PRO A 626 60.37 -22.98 30.31
N GLN A 627 59.94 -23.86 31.23
CA GLN A 627 60.12 -23.61 32.66
C GLN A 627 61.61 -23.49 32.98
N LEU A 628 61.98 -22.44 33.72
CA LEU A 628 63.38 -22.18 34.05
C LEU A 628 63.93 -23.31 34.93
N PRO A 629 65.07 -23.92 34.57
CA PRO A 629 65.66 -24.96 35.38
C PRO A 629 66.11 -24.41 36.73
N HIS A 630 66.12 -25.28 37.74
CA HIS A 630 66.65 -24.97 39.06
C HIS A 630 68.12 -24.52 38.97
N LEU A 631 68.49 -23.53 39.78
CA LEU A 631 69.85 -23.00 39.81
C LEU A 631 70.82 -24.04 40.38
N THR A 632 71.82 -24.41 39.58
CA THR A 632 72.92 -25.29 39.96
C THR A 632 74.25 -24.55 39.82
N ARG A 633 75.29 -25.01 40.51
CA ARG A 633 76.68 -24.54 40.30
C ARG A 633 77.48 -25.55 39.47
N CYS A 634 78.44 -25.10 38.67
CA CYS A 634 79.26 -25.98 37.84
C CYS A 634 80.12 -26.98 38.66
N ASP A 635 80.35 -28.18 38.10
CA ASP A 635 81.38 -29.08 38.61
C ASP A 635 82.72 -28.83 37.92
N VAL A 636 83.69 -28.33 38.68
CA VAL A 636 85.03 -27.97 38.18
C VAL A 636 85.98 -29.19 38.18
N GLY A 637 85.55 -30.34 38.71
CA GLY A 637 86.35 -31.57 38.78
C GLY A 637 87.49 -31.49 39.80
N SER A 638 87.60 -32.48 40.69
CA SER A 638 88.75 -32.59 41.60
C SER A 638 89.88 -33.29 40.87
N LYS A 639 91.07 -32.68 40.77
CA LYS A 639 92.26 -33.36 40.25
C LYS A 639 92.74 -34.40 41.27
N LEU A 640 92.12 -35.57 41.34
CA LEU A 640 92.65 -36.81 41.95
C LEU A 640 91.76 -37.99 41.54
N PHE A 641 92.39 -39.01 40.95
CA PHE A 641 91.84 -40.22 40.30
C PHE A 641 91.25 -40.06 38.89
N LYS A 642 92.12 -40.28 37.89
CA LYS A 642 91.71 -40.87 36.60
C LYS A 642 91.26 -42.31 36.86
N LYS A 643 89.95 -42.56 36.85
CA LYS A 643 89.40 -43.89 36.58
C LYS A 643 88.63 -43.80 35.27
N ASN A 644 89.02 -44.62 34.30
CA ASN A 644 88.31 -44.79 33.05
C ASN A 644 86.87 -45.27 33.36
N GLU A 645 85.92 -44.34 33.37
CA GLU A 645 84.52 -44.65 33.21
C GLU A 645 84.06 -43.99 31.91
N LYS A 646 83.71 -44.84 30.93
CA LYS A 646 82.88 -44.41 29.80
C LYS A 646 81.66 -43.70 30.39
N PRO A 647 81.29 -42.48 29.96
CA PRO A 647 79.96 -41.99 30.25
C PRO A 647 78.98 -42.79 29.38
N GLN A 648 78.54 -43.94 29.89
CA GLN A 648 77.19 -44.42 29.62
C GLN A 648 76.22 -43.50 30.35
N PHE A 649 75.99 -42.32 29.79
CA PHE A 649 74.70 -41.66 29.95
C PHE A 649 73.93 -41.94 28.67
N LEU A 650 73.30 -43.12 28.69
CA LEU A 650 72.07 -43.30 27.94
C LEU A 650 71.11 -42.25 28.51
N VAL A 651 71.10 -41.05 27.92
CA VAL A 651 69.90 -40.22 27.97
C VAL A 651 68.84 -41.16 27.44
N LYS A 652 68.00 -41.67 28.34
CA LYS A 652 66.73 -42.25 27.97
C LYS A 652 66.18 -41.26 26.97
N ARG A 653 66.13 -41.68 25.69
CA ARG A 653 65.34 -41.01 24.68
C ARG A 653 63.94 -41.08 25.27
N GLY A 654 63.60 -40.07 26.06
CA GLY A 654 62.25 -39.75 26.47
C GLY A 654 61.54 -39.20 25.24
N SER A 655 61.55 -39.99 24.18
CA SER A 655 60.51 -40.01 23.18
C SER A 655 59.29 -40.49 23.94
N GLN A 656 58.65 -39.58 24.68
CA GLN A 656 57.23 -39.46 24.50
C GLN A 656 57.03 -38.80 23.13
N VAL A 657 57.31 -39.57 22.06
CA VAL A 657 56.46 -39.50 20.89
C VAL A 657 55.16 -40.16 21.35
N GLY A 658 54.40 -39.41 22.13
CA GLY A 658 52.97 -39.55 22.13
C GLY A 658 52.55 -39.18 20.73
N SER A 659 52.35 -40.21 19.90
CA SER A 659 51.45 -40.18 18.77
C SER A 659 50.11 -39.64 19.26
N THR A 660 49.98 -38.32 19.28
CA THR A 660 48.70 -37.65 19.13
C THR A 660 48.76 -37.14 17.70
N THR A 661 47.79 -37.60 16.90
CA THR A 661 47.40 -37.00 15.63
C THR A 661 47.63 -35.49 15.69
N GLY A 662 48.75 -35.05 15.11
CA GLY A 662 49.18 -33.66 15.19
C GLY A 662 48.12 -32.81 14.53
N ASN A 663 47.53 -31.89 15.28
CA ASN A 663 46.55 -30.96 14.78
C ASN A 663 47.22 -30.15 13.65
N GLU A 664 47.00 -30.53 12.39
CA GLU A 664 47.64 -29.91 11.21
C GLU A 664 47.40 -28.39 11.17
N ALA A 665 46.32 -27.93 11.81
CA ALA A 665 45.96 -26.54 12.08
C ALA A 665 46.98 -25.73 12.92
N SER A 666 47.85 -26.40 13.68
CA SER A 666 48.94 -25.77 14.45
C SER A 666 50.30 -25.86 13.74
N SER A 667 50.34 -26.39 12.52
CA SER A 667 51.58 -26.44 11.73
C SER A 667 51.98 -25.04 11.25
N LEU A 668 53.29 -24.81 11.04
CA LEU A 668 53.80 -23.54 10.50
C LEU A 668 53.07 -23.09 9.22
N PRO A 669 52.81 -23.96 8.21
CA PRO A 669 52.07 -23.56 7.02
C PRO A 669 50.61 -23.14 7.32
N GLY A 670 49.93 -23.82 8.26
CA GLY A 670 48.56 -23.47 8.66
C GLY A 670 48.48 -22.15 9.43
N LEU A 671 49.48 -21.84 10.26
CA LEU A 671 49.58 -20.54 10.93
C LEU A 671 49.89 -19.39 9.95
N CYS A 672 50.75 -19.63 8.96
CA CYS A 672 50.98 -18.67 7.87
C CYS A 672 49.69 -18.37 7.09
N LEU A 673 48.88 -19.40 6.80
CA LEU A 673 47.59 -19.25 6.11
C LEU A 673 46.62 -18.39 6.91
N ARG A 674 46.55 -18.57 8.24
CA ARG A 674 45.74 -17.73 9.15
C ARG A 674 46.18 -16.27 9.15
N ILE A 675 47.49 -16.02 9.22
CA ILE A 675 48.06 -14.66 9.17
C ILE A 675 47.66 -13.96 7.87
N ASN A 676 47.77 -14.65 6.75
CA ASN A 676 47.34 -14.11 5.46
C ASN A 676 45.83 -13.89 5.38
N THR A 677 45.03 -14.79 5.96
CA THR A 677 43.57 -14.66 6.01
C THR A 677 43.14 -13.39 6.73
N LEU A 678 43.74 -13.09 7.89
CA LEU A 678 43.45 -11.84 8.62
C LEU A 678 43.93 -10.61 7.84
N HIS A 679 45.06 -10.70 7.14
CA HIS A 679 45.55 -9.60 6.31
C HIS A 679 44.66 -9.35 5.09
N TYR A 680 44.13 -10.40 4.47
CA TYR A 680 43.17 -10.31 3.38
C TYR A 680 41.89 -9.60 3.82
N ILE A 681 41.29 -10.05 4.94
CA ILE A 681 40.10 -9.41 5.52
C ILE A 681 40.37 -7.93 5.81
N GLN A 682 41.53 -7.60 6.40
CA GLN A 682 41.91 -6.21 6.68
C GLN A 682 41.92 -5.33 5.42
N ASN A 683 42.39 -5.86 4.28
CA ASN A 683 42.45 -5.12 3.02
C ASN A 683 41.07 -4.95 2.39
N GLU A 684 40.25 -6.00 2.40
CA GLU A 684 38.90 -5.96 1.82
C GLU A 684 37.93 -5.10 2.65
N LEU A 685 38.14 -4.98 3.95
CA LEU A 685 37.37 -4.04 4.79
C LEU A 685 37.48 -2.58 4.30
N GLU A 686 38.66 -2.15 3.84
CA GLU A 686 38.84 -0.82 3.25
C GLU A 686 38.10 -0.65 1.92
N ASN A 687 37.98 -1.73 1.13
CA ASN A 687 37.21 -1.73 -0.11
C ASN A 687 35.71 -1.70 0.16
N LEU A 688 35.26 -2.50 1.13
CA LEU A 688 33.87 -2.59 1.57
C LEU A 688 33.36 -1.26 2.11
N ASP A 689 34.18 -0.55 2.91
CA ASP A 689 33.87 0.79 3.39
C ASP A 689 33.67 1.78 2.23
N LYS A 690 34.59 1.78 1.25
CA LYS A 690 34.48 2.63 0.06
C LYS A 690 33.24 2.31 -0.77
N LYS A 691 32.93 1.03 -0.98
CA LYS A 691 31.74 0.55 -1.73
C LYS A 691 30.44 1.00 -1.03
N THR A 692 30.37 0.83 0.29
CA THR A 692 29.19 1.20 1.10
C THR A 692 28.95 2.71 1.07
N LYS A 693 30.01 3.51 1.24
CA LYS A 693 29.94 4.98 1.12
C LYS A 693 29.53 5.45 -0.27
N ALA A 694 29.99 4.77 -1.33
CA ALA A 694 29.58 5.11 -2.70
C ALA A 694 28.09 4.80 -2.96
N CYS A 695 27.59 3.67 -2.46
CA CYS A 695 26.18 3.28 -2.59
C CYS A 695 25.26 4.25 -1.83
N LEU A 696 25.66 4.66 -0.61
CA LEU A 696 24.95 5.66 0.19
C LEU A 696 24.79 6.99 -0.56
N ARG A 697 25.88 7.55 -1.10
CA ARG A 697 25.83 8.81 -1.88
C ARG A 697 24.91 8.71 -3.10
N SER A 698 24.84 7.55 -3.73
CA SER A 698 23.94 7.32 -4.87
C SER A 698 22.46 7.27 -4.45
N ALA A 699 22.17 6.77 -3.25
CA ALA A 699 20.82 6.76 -2.66
C ALA A 699 20.40 8.15 -2.14
N GLU A 700 21.34 8.94 -1.61
CA GLU A 700 21.12 10.30 -1.07
C GLU A 700 20.85 11.35 -2.15
N LEU A 701 21.37 11.19 -3.38
CA LEU A 701 21.04 12.10 -4.50
C LEU A 701 19.53 12.13 -4.86
N ALA A 702 18.72 11.26 -4.26
CA ALA A 702 17.26 11.26 -4.39
C ALA A 702 16.52 12.08 -3.29
N GLN A 703 17.17 12.59 -2.24
CA GLN A 703 16.55 13.44 -1.19
C GLN A 703 17.56 14.47 -0.60
N PRO A 704 17.21 15.78 -0.46
CA PRO A 704 18.23 16.84 -0.32
C PRO A 704 18.81 17.11 1.09
N ASP A 705 18.37 16.44 2.17
CA ASP A 705 18.64 16.94 3.53
C ASP A 705 19.04 15.85 4.56
N VAL A 706 20.34 15.47 4.64
CA VAL A 706 20.96 14.81 5.82
C VAL A 706 22.48 15.17 5.90
N PRO A 707 23.08 15.35 7.11
CA PRO A 707 24.48 15.77 7.26
C PRO A 707 25.55 14.71 6.92
N ASP A 708 26.70 15.22 6.49
CA ASP A 708 27.87 14.59 5.86
C ASP A 708 28.73 13.63 6.73
N GLU A 709 28.21 13.08 7.83
CA GLU A 709 29.01 12.28 8.79
C GLU A 709 28.29 11.03 9.30
N LEU A 710 28.01 10.09 8.40
CA LEU A 710 27.64 8.72 8.78
C LEU A 710 28.91 7.88 8.98
N ASN A 711 29.23 7.54 10.24
CA ASN A 711 30.39 6.73 10.64
C ASN A 711 30.17 5.24 10.32
N ILE A 712 30.08 4.90 9.04
CA ILE A 712 29.98 3.52 8.55
C ILE A 712 31.40 2.95 8.51
N ASN A 713 31.90 2.44 9.63
CA ASN A 713 33.25 1.88 9.70
C ASN A 713 33.24 0.49 10.36
N PHE A 714 34.01 -0.45 9.79
CA PHE A 714 34.28 -1.77 10.36
C PHE A 714 35.42 -1.72 11.41
N GLU A 715 35.32 -0.78 12.36
CA GLU A 715 36.38 -0.48 13.32
C GLU A 715 36.73 -1.69 14.21
N LEU A 716 35.72 -2.45 14.65
CA LEU A 716 35.96 -3.60 15.53
C LEU A 716 36.74 -4.68 14.78
N SER A 717 36.32 -5.02 13.57
CA SER A 717 36.98 -6.03 12.73
C SER A 717 38.37 -5.60 12.32
N GLN A 718 38.57 -4.31 12.00
CA GLN A 718 39.88 -3.81 11.60
C GLN A 718 40.88 -3.83 12.76
N ALA A 719 40.47 -3.41 13.96
CA ALA A 719 41.30 -3.52 15.16
C ALA A 719 41.60 -4.99 15.53
N ALA A 720 40.62 -5.87 15.42
CA ALA A 720 40.79 -7.30 15.71
C ALA A 720 41.73 -7.99 14.70
N CYS A 721 41.69 -7.63 13.42
CA CYS A 721 42.63 -8.15 12.42
C CYS A 721 44.06 -7.72 12.72
N GLN A 722 44.29 -6.43 13.02
CA GLN A 722 45.62 -5.91 13.37
C GLN A 722 46.20 -6.63 14.59
N GLU A 723 45.42 -6.75 15.65
CA GLU A 723 45.85 -7.43 16.87
C GLU A 723 46.02 -8.94 16.65
N GLY A 724 45.14 -9.57 15.87
CA GLY A 724 45.23 -10.98 15.51
C GLY A 724 46.50 -11.31 14.73
N ILE A 725 46.85 -10.50 13.71
CA ILE A 725 48.09 -10.64 12.94
C ILE A 725 49.31 -10.54 13.87
N ARG A 726 49.36 -9.53 14.74
CA ARG A 726 50.47 -9.33 15.69
C ARG A 726 50.67 -10.55 16.60
N GLN A 727 49.59 -11.01 17.23
CA GLN A 727 49.64 -12.15 18.14
C GLN A 727 49.94 -13.47 17.45
N LEU A 728 49.40 -13.71 16.24
CA LEU A 728 49.73 -14.91 15.46
C LEU A 728 51.19 -14.90 15.03
N CYS A 729 51.74 -13.74 14.63
CA CYS A 729 53.16 -13.62 14.29
C CYS A 729 54.06 -13.99 15.49
N GLU A 730 53.75 -13.45 16.67
CA GLU A 730 54.48 -13.76 17.91
C GLU A 730 54.33 -15.23 18.29
N THR A 731 53.11 -15.76 18.34
CA THR A 731 52.86 -17.16 18.75
C THR A 731 53.52 -18.15 17.80
N THR A 732 53.45 -17.90 16.49
CA THR A 732 54.12 -18.72 15.47
C THR A 732 55.63 -18.71 15.67
N ALA A 733 56.22 -17.53 15.92
CA ALA A 733 57.65 -17.40 16.16
C ALA A 733 58.12 -18.19 17.40
N TYR A 734 57.43 -18.05 18.53
CA TYR A 734 57.80 -18.78 19.77
C TYR A 734 57.56 -20.29 19.63
N MET A 735 56.49 -20.71 18.94
CA MET A 735 56.25 -22.13 18.65
C MET A 735 57.39 -22.72 17.81
N VAL A 736 57.80 -22.02 16.74
CA VAL A 736 58.92 -22.48 15.91
C VAL A 736 60.21 -22.62 16.72
N ILE A 737 60.55 -21.63 17.55
CA ILE A 737 61.82 -21.64 18.29
C ILE A 737 61.84 -22.67 19.44
N PHE A 738 60.76 -22.74 20.24
CA PHE A 738 60.76 -23.50 21.49
C PHE A 738 60.09 -24.88 21.38
N ASN A 739 59.29 -25.12 20.35
CA ASN A 739 58.71 -26.44 20.06
C ASN A 739 59.45 -27.10 18.89
N ASP A 740 59.43 -26.48 17.70
CA ASP A 740 59.93 -27.12 16.48
C ASP A 740 61.47 -27.20 16.43
N LEU A 741 62.16 -26.18 16.95
CA LEU A 741 63.63 -26.10 16.99
C LEU A 741 64.21 -26.36 18.39
N SER A 742 63.39 -26.87 19.32
CA SER A 742 63.81 -27.13 20.70
C SER A 742 65.00 -28.12 20.78
N HIS A 743 65.03 -29.13 19.90
CA HIS A 743 66.10 -30.13 19.88
C HIS A 743 67.46 -29.56 19.49
N VAL A 744 67.50 -28.58 18.58
CA VAL A 744 68.75 -27.89 18.21
C VAL A 744 69.11 -26.76 19.19
N LEU A 745 68.11 -26.07 19.74
CA LEU A 745 68.30 -24.96 20.66
C LEU A 745 68.60 -25.45 22.09
N MET A 746 67.66 -26.16 22.72
CA MET A 746 67.70 -26.54 24.13
C MET A 746 68.47 -27.84 24.40
N ASP A 747 68.46 -28.81 23.47
CA ASP A 747 69.12 -30.10 23.71
C ASP A 747 70.56 -30.17 23.15
N THR A 748 70.93 -29.28 22.22
CA THR A 748 72.23 -29.35 21.52
C THR A 748 73.14 -28.16 21.83
N LEU A 749 72.66 -26.92 21.67
CA LEU A 749 73.52 -25.72 21.72
C LEU A 749 74.30 -25.62 23.04
N TYR A 750 75.64 -25.63 22.95
CA TYR A 750 76.60 -25.56 24.06
C TYR A 750 76.55 -26.69 25.10
N VAL A 751 75.78 -27.76 24.87
CA VAL A 751 75.76 -28.92 25.77
C VAL A 751 77.16 -29.56 25.80
N GLY A 752 77.70 -29.80 26.99
CA GLY A 752 79.05 -30.34 27.20
C GLY A 752 80.18 -29.32 27.03
N SER A 753 80.30 -28.68 25.86
CA SER A 753 81.30 -27.64 25.60
C SER A 753 80.88 -26.69 24.45
N PRO A 754 81.09 -25.36 24.60
CA PRO A 754 80.83 -24.39 23.53
C PRO A 754 81.60 -24.66 22.23
N ALA A 755 82.80 -25.23 22.32
CA ALA A 755 83.61 -25.54 21.14
C ALA A 755 83.10 -26.76 20.34
N SER A 756 82.37 -27.68 20.99
CA SER A 756 81.91 -28.93 20.37
C SER A 756 80.50 -28.80 19.77
N ASN A 757 79.59 -28.11 20.46
CA ASN A 757 78.20 -27.96 20.05
C ASN A 757 77.86 -26.48 19.80
N ARG A 758 78.26 -26.00 18.62
CA ARG A 758 78.10 -24.60 18.14
C ARG A 758 76.69 -24.32 17.62
N ILE A 759 76.39 -23.06 17.30
CA ILE A 759 75.08 -22.61 16.77
C ILE A 759 74.73 -23.10 15.35
N LEU A 760 75.69 -23.63 14.60
CA LEU A 760 75.51 -23.97 13.18
C LEU A 760 74.30 -24.89 12.87
N PRO A 761 73.97 -25.94 13.65
CA PRO A 761 72.78 -26.75 13.42
C PRO A 761 71.48 -25.94 13.48
N LEU A 762 71.34 -25.02 14.44
CA LEU A 762 70.19 -24.13 14.55
C LEU A 762 70.06 -23.22 13.32
N LEU A 763 71.18 -22.64 12.84
CA LEU A 763 71.17 -21.80 11.63
C LEU A 763 70.78 -22.57 10.37
N LYS A 764 71.20 -23.84 10.26
CA LYS A 764 70.85 -24.72 9.13
C LYS A 764 69.36 -25.05 9.08
N GLU A 765 68.71 -25.19 10.24
CA GLU A 765 67.26 -25.46 10.32
C GLU A 765 66.41 -24.20 10.20
N LEU A 766 66.89 -23.03 10.70
CA LEU A 766 66.22 -21.74 10.54
C LEU A 766 66.14 -21.28 9.06
N GLY A 767 67.16 -21.57 8.25
CA GLY A 767 67.19 -21.15 6.84
C GLY A 767 65.98 -21.64 6.01
N PRO A 768 65.67 -22.96 5.98
CA PRO A 768 64.48 -23.49 5.33
C PRO A 768 63.16 -22.93 5.87
N ILE A 769 63.07 -22.68 7.18
CA ILE A 769 61.87 -22.10 7.82
C ILE A 769 61.64 -20.67 7.31
N LEU A 770 62.69 -19.84 7.29
CA LEU A 770 62.63 -18.49 6.73
C LEU A 770 62.16 -18.52 5.27
N ARG A 771 62.71 -19.43 4.46
CA ARG A 771 62.30 -19.62 3.05
C ARG A 771 60.83 -19.97 2.92
N THR A 772 60.34 -20.86 3.78
CA THR A 772 58.94 -21.26 3.83
C THR A 772 58.05 -20.07 4.16
N ILE A 773 58.39 -19.29 5.18
CA ILE A 773 57.68 -18.06 5.56
C ILE A 773 57.66 -17.07 4.39
N SER A 774 58.77 -16.85 3.69
CA SER A 774 58.77 -15.95 2.54
C SER A 774 57.90 -16.42 1.39
N SER A 775 57.85 -17.72 1.13
CA SER A 775 57.02 -18.28 0.06
C SER A 775 55.53 -18.33 0.38
N THR A 776 55.16 -18.32 1.66
CA THR A 776 53.77 -18.51 2.12
C THR A 776 53.12 -17.21 2.58
N VAL A 777 53.83 -16.34 3.29
CA VAL A 777 53.25 -15.12 3.90
C VAL A 777 53.36 -13.92 2.96
N CYS A 778 52.28 -13.11 2.91
CA CYS A 778 52.19 -11.88 2.13
C CYS A 778 53.31 -10.88 2.48
N ASN A 779 53.84 -10.17 1.47
CA ASN A 779 54.95 -9.21 1.59
C ASN A 779 54.77 -8.20 2.73
N LYS A 780 53.56 -7.66 2.92
CA LYS A 780 53.28 -6.62 3.94
C LYS A 780 53.40 -7.13 5.39
N VAL A 781 53.14 -8.42 5.62
CA VAL A 781 53.14 -9.02 6.97
C VAL A 781 54.36 -9.90 7.23
N ARG A 782 55.01 -10.37 6.17
CA ARG A 782 56.22 -11.20 6.21
C ARG A 782 57.29 -10.63 7.15
N ASN A 783 57.58 -9.33 7.05
CA ASN A 783 58.59 -8.68 7.88
C ASN A 783 58.22 -8.71 9.37
N SER A 784 56.94 -8.63 9.71
CA SER A 784 56.46 -8.74 11.09
C SER A 784 56.68 -10.14 11.66
N LEU A 785 56.37 -11.19 10.90
CA LEU A 785 56.61 -12.59 11.32
C LEU A 785 58.11 -12.90 11.42
N ILE A 786 58.92 -12.49 10.45
CA ILE A 786 60.39 -12.69 10.49
C ILE A 786 60.99 -11.90 11.66
N THR A 787 60.50 -10.70 11.95
CA THR A 787 60.95 -9.91 13.12
C THR A 787 60.60 -10.62 14.43
N ALA A 788 59.39 -11.19 14.54
CA ALA A 788 59.00 -11.98 15.71
C ALA A 788 59.88 -13.23 15.87
N LEU A 789 60.16 -13.94 14.77
CA LEU A 789 61.03 -15.11 14.76
C LEU A 789 62.47 -14.77 15.18
N MET A 790 62.99 -13.64 14.68
CA MET A 790 64.29 -13.11 15.08
C MET A 790 64.34 -12.85 16.59
N LYS A 791 63.36 -12.11 17.13
CA LYS A 791 63.28 -11.83 18.57
C LYS A 791 63.22 -13.12 19.39
N ALA A 792 62.34 -14.05 19.03
CA ALA A 792 62.23 -15.34 19.71
C ALA A 792 63.54 -16.14 19.65
N SER A 793 64.28 -16.08 18.54
CA SER A 793 65.59 -16.75 18.43
C SER A 793 66.68 -16.10 19.30
N PHE A 794 66.62 -14.78 19.51
CA PHE A 794 67.52 -14.08 20.43
C PHE A 794 67.18 -14.37 21.89
N ASP A 795 65.90 -14.43 22.23
CA ASP A 795 65.42 -14.85 23.55
C ASP A 795 65.83 -16.29 23.85
N GLY A 796 65.69 -17.19 22.86
CA GLY A 796 66.12 -18.57 22.94
C GLY A 796 67.64 -18.69 23.15
N PHE A 797 68.43 -17.88 22.45
CA PHE A 797 69.88 -17.81 22.65
C PHE A 797 70.25 -17.34 24.06
N LEU A 798 69.59 -16.31 24.58
CA LEU A 798 69.78 -15.85 25.97
C LEU A 798 69.35 -16.89 27.00
N LEU A 799 68.24 -17.59 26.74
CA LEU A 799 67.77 -18.67 27.59
C LEU A 799 68.82 -19.77 27.70
N VAL A 800 69.45 -20.17 26.59
CA VAL A 800 70.53 -21.17 26.60
C VAL A 800 71.73 -20.71 27.44
N LEU A 801 72.08 -19.42 27.39
CA LEU A 801 73.21 -18.85 28.15
C LEU A 801 72.94 -18.67 29.64
N LEU A 802 71.72 -18.29 30.02
CA LEU A 802 71.36 -17.87 31.38
C LEU A 802 70.48 -18.89 32.12
N ALA A 803 69.93 -19.85 31.40
CA ALA A 803 68.93 -20.79 31.92
C ALA A 803 68.87 -22.11 31.13
N GLY A 804 69.97 -22.53 30.49
CA GLY A 804 70.01 -23.75 29.67
C GLY A 804 70.10 -25.07 30.46
N GLY A 805 70.24 -25.04 31.79
CA GLY A 805 70.34 -26.25 32.62
C GLY A 805 71.76 -26.81 32.75
N PRO A 806 71.98 -27.78 33.67
CA PRO A 806 73.30 -28.10 34.24
C PRO A 806 74.30 -28.75 33.27
N THR A 807 73.88 -29.09 32.05
CA THR A 807 74.75 -29.71 31.03
C THR A 807 75.65 -28.72 30.32
N ARG A 808 75.54 -27.43 30.63
CA ARG A 808 76.28 -26.32 30.03
C ARG A 808 77.20 -25.67 31.06
N ALA A 809 78.41 -25.32 30.63
CA ALA A 809 79.37 -24.59 31.46
C ALA A 809 80.29 -23.75 30.57
N PHE A 810 80.56 -22.51 30.98
CA PHE A 810 81.29 -21.50 30.21
C PHE A 810 82.53 -20.98 30.95
N CYS A 811 83.64 -20.87 30.24
CA CYS A 811 84.87 -20.19 30.68
C CYS A 811 85.01 -18.82 30.00
N CYS A 812 85.84 -17.92 30.53
CA CYS A 812 86.11 -16.61 29.90
C CYS A 812 86.69 -16.75 28.48
N GLN A 813 87.39 -17.87 28.19
CA GLN A 813 87.94 -18.17 26.86
C GLN A 813 86.85 -18.53 25.83
N ASP A 814 85.68 -18.97 26.27
CA ASP A 814 84.56 -19.32 25.38
C ASP A 814 83.83 -18.07 24.85
N TYR A 815 84.13 -16.88 25.39
CA TYR A 815 83.48 -15.63 24.99
C TYR A 815 83.55 -15.39 23.48
N GLN A 816 84.73 -15.55 22.86
CA GLN A 816 84.89 -15.31 21.43
C GLN A 816 84.03 -16.25 20.58
N ILE A 817 83.93 -17.52 21.01
CA ILE A 817 83.10 -18.54 20.37
C ILE A 817 81.62 -18.14 20.40
N ILE A 818 81.15 -17.71 21.57
CA ILE A 818 79.74 -17.32 21.79
C ILE A 818 79.41 -16.02 21.05
N GLU A 819 80.34 -15.05 21.04
CA GLU A 819 80.18 -13.79 20.31
C GLU A 819 80.11 -14.03 18.79
N ASP A 820 81.00 -14.87 18.25
CA ASP A 820 81.00 -15.24 16.83
C ASP A 820 79.71 -15.98 16.44
N ASP A 821 79.22 -16.88 17.30
CA ASP A 821 77.96 -17.60 17.09
C ASP A 821 76.75 -16.65 17.10
N PHE A 822 76.71 -15.69 18.01
CA PHE A 822 75.67 -14.66 18.02
C PHE A 822 75.76 -13.75 16.78
N ARG A 823 76.98 -13.41 16.33
CA ARG A 823 77.19 -12.64 15.10
C ARG A 823 76.66 -13.39 13.88
N ALA A 824 76.85 -14.71 13.82
CA ALA A 824 76.31 -15.57 12.76
C ALA A 824 74.77 -15.63 12.78
N LEU A 825 74.15 -15.75 13.97
CA LEU A 825 72.69 -15.70 14.12
C LEU A 825 72.11 -14.36 13.67
N ARG A 826 72.71 -13.24 14.10
CA ARG A 826 72.33 -11.90 13.63
C ARG A 826 72.51 -11.77 12.11
N GLY A 827 73.62 -12.30 11.59
CA GLY A 827 73.95 -12.28 10.16
C GLY A 827 72.92 -12.99 9.30
N LEU A 828 72.30 -14.08 9.78
CA LEU A 828 71.25 -14.81 9.07
C LEU A 828 70.07 -13.90 8.72
N TYR A 829 69.57 -13.10 9.66
CA TYR A 829 68.42 -12.21 9.44
C TYR A 829 68.74 -10.96 8.60
N LEU A 830 70.00 -10.52 8.60
CA LEU A 830 70.47 -9.42 7.76
C LEU A 830 70.68 -9.83 6.29
N THR A 831 71.09 -11.08 6.06
CA THR A 831 71.45 -11.59 4.72
C THR A 831 70.32 -12.35 4.02
N TYR A 832 69.17 -12.50 4.68
CA TYR A 832 68.04 -13.27 4.18
C TYR A 832 67.23 -12.53 3.09
N SER A 833 67.31 -12.97 1.83
CA SER A 833 66.58 -12.61 0.58
C SER A 833 66.21 -11.13 0.28
N GLU A 834 65.71 -10.35 1.24
CA GLU A 834 65.51 -8.89 1.17
C GLU A 834 66.09 -8.14 2.38
N GLY A 835 66.50 -8.85 3.44
CA GLY A 835 67.08 -8.33 4.69
C GLY A 835 66.03 -7.64 5.58
N LEU A 836 66.01 -7.96 6.88
CA LEU A 836 65.33 -7.07 7.82
C LEU A 836 66.08 -5.73 7.92
N PRO A 837 65.38 -4.58 8.09
CA PRO A 837 66.04 -3.29 8.30
C PRO A 837 67.06 -3.37 9.45
N GLU A 838 68.28 -2.87 9.22
CA GLU A 838 69.38 -2.99 10.18
C GLU A 838 69.01 -2.38 11.55
N GLU A 839 68.21 -1.32 11.57
CA GLU A 839 67.70 -0.69 12.79
C GLU A 839 66.86 -1.64 13.66
N ILE A 840 65.98 -2.44 13.04
CA ILE A 840 65.11 -3.40 13.74
C ILE A 840 65.96 -4.53 14.33
N VAL A 841 66.92 -5.04 13.55
CA VAL A 841 67.85 -6.07 13.98
C VAL A 841 68.75 -5.56 15.10
N ALA A 842 69.28 -4.33 14.98
CA ALA A 842 70.12 -3.70 15.99
C ALA A 842 69.36 -3.55 17.31
N ARG A 843 68.12 -3.05 17.26
CA ARG A 843 67.25 -2.90 18.43
C ARG A 843 66.95 -4.22 19.13
N ALA A 844 66.54 -5.25 18.38
CA ALA A 844 66.27 -6.58 18.94
C ALA A 844 67.53 -7.25 19.50
N SER A 845 68.70 -7.00 18.90
CA SER A 845 69.99 -7.54 19.37
C SER A 845 70.56 -6.86 20.62
N SER A 846 69.98 -5.74 21.06
CA SER A 846 70.56 -4.90 22.12
C SER A 846 70.68 -5.61 23.46
N GLU A 847 69.65 -6.37 23.84
CA GLU A 847 69.62 -7.14 25.09
C GLU A 847 70.77 -8.16 25.11
N VAL A 848 70.88 -8.99 24.07
CA VAL A 848 71.97 -9.98 23.95
C VAL A 848 73.34 -9.32 24.00
N LYS A 849 73.55 -8.24 23.24
CA LYS A 849 74.81 -7.49 23.20
C LYS A 849 75.19 -6.90 24.55
N SER A 850 74.21 -6.51 25.36
CA SER A 850 74.46 -5.98 26.71
C SER A 850 74.88 -7.06 27.71
N ILE A 851 74.45 -8.31 27.51
CA ILE A 851 74.76 -9.45 28.38
C ILE A 851 76.09 -10.11 28.04
N LEU A 852 76.46 -10.23 26.75
CA LEU A 852 77.68 -10.92 26.32
C LEU A 852 78.97 -10.49 27.06
N PRO A 853 79.22 -9.19 27.35
CA PRO A 853 80.40 -8.77 28.11
C PRO A 853 80.52 -9.37 29.52
N LEU A 854 79.41 -9.76 30.15
CA LEU A 854 79.45 -10.47 31.44
C LEU A 854 80.13 -11.83 31.32
N LEU A 855 80.05 -12.48 30.15
CA LEU A 855 80.73 -13.75 29.90
C LEU A 855 82.25 -13.59 29.78
N GLN A 856 82.74 -12.41 29.37
CA GLN A 856 84.16 -12.10 29.28
C GLN A 856 84.77 -11.67 30.63
N THR A 857 83.97 -11.04 31.49
CA THR A 857 84.40 -10.52 32.80
C THR A 857 84.99 -11.63 33.67
N ASP A 858 86.10 -11.36 34.36
CA ASP A 858 86.73 -12.33 35.25
C ASP A 858 85.82 -12.67 36.45
N THR A 859 86.01 -13.88 36.98
CA THR A 859 85.09 -14.44 38.00
C THR A 859 85.05 -13.60 39.29
N GLU A 860 86.18 -13.05 39.75
CA GLU A 860 86.24 -12.27 41.00
C GLU A 860 85.55 -10.92 40.84
N THR A 861 85.82 -10.21 39.74
CA THR A 861 85.12 -8.95 39.39
C THR A 861 83.61 -9.17 39.24
N LEU A 862 83.19 -10.32 38.68
CA LEU A 862 81.77 -10.64 38.55
C LEU A 862 81.10 -10.91 39.91
N ILE A 863 81.81 -11.55 40.85
CA ILE A 863 81.36 -11.75 42.24
C ILE A 863 81.26 -10.41 42.98
N GLU A 864 82.24 -9.52 42.83
CA GLU A 864 82.22 -8.17 43.43
C GLU A 864 81.06 -7.34 42.88
N ARG A 865 80.87 -7.35 41.55
CA ARG A 865 79.75 -6.69 40.89
C ARG A 865 78.42 -7.24 41.41
N PHE A 866 78.27 -8.56 41.54
CA PHE A 866 77.08 -9.17 42.13
C PHE A 866 76.82 -8.67 43.56
N LYS A 867 77.83 -8.68 44.44
CA LYS A 867 77.72 -8.21 45.83
C LYS A 867 77.32 -6.75 45.92
N LYS A 868 77.89 -5.90 45.07
CA LYS A 868 77.56 -4.48 45.00
C LYS A 868 76.11 -4.29 44.59
N THR A 869 75.71 -4.88 43.47
CA THR A 869 74.36 -4.75 42.91
C THR A 869 73.28 -5.30 43.85
N ILE A 870 73.49 -6.46 44.48
CA ILE A 870 72.50 -7.02 45.41
C ILE A 870 72.38 -6.18 46.69
N SER A 871 73.46 -5.55 47.15
CA SER A 871 73.44 -4.68 48.34
C SER A 871 72.82 -3.31 48.06
N GLU A 872 72.93 -2.82 46.83
CA GLU A 872 72.26 -1.60 46.36
C GLU A 872 70.75 -1.84 46.12
N SER A 873 70.37 -3.06 45.72
CA SER A 873 68.99 -3.41 45.38
C SER A 873 68.16 -3.92 46.57
N TYR A 874 68.81 -4.43 47.63
CA TYR A 874 68.16 -5.01 48.80
C TYR A 874 68.89 -4.55 50.07
N GLU A 875 68.16 -4.13 51.11
CA GLU A 875 68.77 -3.75 52.40
C GLU A 875 69.40 -4.97 53.08
N VAL A 876 70.71 -5.16 52.90
CA VAL A 876 71.46 -6.26 53.53
C VAL A 876 71.94 -5.82 54.91
N THR A 877 71.41 -6.45 55.97
CA THR A 877 71.96 -6.34 57.33
C THR A 877 73.19 -7.23 57.47
N ALA A 878 74.26 -6.73 58.11
CA ALA A 878 75.62 -7.30 58.14
C ALA A 878 75.79 -8.76 58.68
N LYS A 879 74.70 -9.48 58.98
CA LYS A 879 74.70 -10.86 59.49
C LYS A 879 73.76 -11.84 58.75
N SER A 880 73.01 -11.43 57.72
CA SER A 880 72.16 -12.35 56.93
C SER A 880 72.80 -12.73 55.59
N ARG A 881 72.53 -13.96 55.10
CA ARG A 881 72.90 -14.39 53.73
C ARG A 881 72.18 -13.49 52.72
N PHE A 882 72.81 -13.20 51.57
CA PHE A 882 72.17 -12.45 50.50
C PHE A 882 70.84 -13.11 50.09
N PRO A 883 69.74 -12.34 49.91
CA PRO A 883 68.47 -12.89 49.46
C PRO A 883 68.56 -13.38 48.02
N MET A 884 67.79 -14.43 47.68
CA MET A 884 67.71 -14.90 46.30
C MET A 884 67.02 -13.83 45.44
N PRO A 885 67.68 -13.29 44.40
CA PRO A 885 67.07 -12.26 43.57
C PRO A 885 65.93 -12.90 42.73
N PRO A 886 64.77 -12.22 42.57
CA PRO A 886 63.70 -12.69 41.70
C PRO A 886 64.17 -12.73 40.24
N VAL A 887 63.58 -13.63 39.45
CA VAL A 887 63.86 -13.70 38.01
C VAL A 887 63.28 -12.45 37.34
N PRO A 888 64.07 -11.67 36.58
CA PRO A 888 63.58 -10.47 35.93
C PRO A 888 62.74 -10.80 34.70
N ALA A 889 61.86 -9.87 34.31
CA ALA A 889 61.10 -9.98 33.07
C ALA A 889 61.98 -9.83 31.81
N HIS A 890 63.08 -9.06 31.91
CA HIS A 890 64.08 -8.87 30.86
C HIS A 890 65.49 -9.00 31.45
N TRP A 891 66.42 -9.53 30.66
CA TRP A 891 67.82 -9.69 31.08
C TRP A 891 68.56 -8.36 30.98
N SER A 892 69.15 -7.93 32.09
CA SER A 892 70.00 -6.74 32.14
C SER A 892 71.34 -7.08 32.79
N PRO A 893 72.46 -6.47 32.33
CA PRO A 893 73.78 -6.71 32.92
C PRO A 893 73.91 -6.16 34.34
N ASP A 894 73.01 -5.25 34.74
CA ASP A 894 72.97 -4.65 36.08
C ASP A 894 71.92 -5.32 36.98
N ASN A 895 71.23 -6.36 36.49
CA ASN A 895 70.30 -7.12 37.31
C ASN A 895 71.05 -8.23 38.09
N PRO A 896 70.86 -8.34 39.42
CA PRO A 896 71.58 -9.32 40.22
C PRO A 896 71.25 -10.77 39.85
N ASN A 897 70.03 -11.09 39.40
CA ASN A 897 69.67 -12.45 38.97
C ASN A 897 70.39 -12.84 37.68
N THR A 898 70.54 -11.91 36.72
CA THR A 898 71.31 -12.17 35.48
C THR A 898 72.76 -12.49 35.80
N ILE A 899 73.40 -11.69 36.65
CA ILE A 899 74.79 -11.91 37.08
C ILE A 899 74.91 -13.25 37.83
N LEU A 900 73.95 -13.55 38.71
CA LEU A 900 73.89 -14.83 39.44
C LEU A 900 73.81 -16.02 38.48
N ARG A 901 72.98 -15.93 37.43
CA ARG A 901 72.86 -16.97 36.41
C ARG A 901 74.16 -17.15 35.64
N VAL A 902 74.83 -16.07 35.23
CA VAL A 902 76.16 -16.16 34.61
C VAL A 902 77.17 -16.86 35.54
N LEU A 903 77.15 -16.56 36.84
CA LEU A 903 77.99 -17.26 37.83
C LEU A 903 77.63 -18.76 37.96
N CYS A 904 76.34 -19.12 37.88
CA CYS A 904 75.89 -20.52 37.94
C CYS A 904 76.48 -21.38 36.81
N TYR A 905 76.55 -20.82 35.59
CA TYR A 905 77.15 -21.48 34.44
C TYR A 905 78.66 -21.24 34.29
N ARG A 906 79.30 -20.50 35.21
CA ARG A 906 80.74 -20.22 35.15
C ARG A 906 81.54 -21.45 35.60
N LYS A 907 82.34 -22.01 34.70
CA LYS A 907 83.27 -23.12 34.99
C LYS A 907 84.55 -22.62 35.66
N ASP A 908 84.41 -22.14 36.89
CA ASP A 908 85.50 -21.59 37.70
C ASP A 908 85.33 -22.00 39.18
N GLU A 909 86.46 -22.28 39.85
CA GLU A 909 86.47 -22.71 41.25
C GLU A 909 85.98 -21.59 42.19
N ALA A 910 86.29 -20.33 41.90
CA ALA A 910 85.87 -19.17 42.69
C ALA A 910 84.34 -18.98 42.63
N ALA A 911 83.74 -19.06 41.44
CA ALA A 911 82.28 -19.01 41.26
C ALA A 911 81.58 -20.14 42.01
N THR A 912 82.11 -21.36 41.87
CA THR A 912 81.54 -22.56 42.51
C THR A 912 81.59 -22.48 44.04
N LYS A 913 82.71 -22.00 44.61
CA LYS A 913 82.86 -21.78 46.06
C LYS A 913 81.92 -20.68 46.56
N PHE A 914 81.82 -19.58 45.82
CA PHE A 914 80.92 -18.47 46.14
C PHE A 914 79.46 -18.92 46.20
N LEU A 915 78.96 -19.58 45.15
CA LEU A 915 77.56 -20.04 45.08
C LEU A 915 77.22 -21.05 46.18
N LYS A 916 78.15 -21.97 46.50
CA LYS A 916 77.98 -22.91 47.62
C LYS A 916 77.88 -22.17 48.96
N LYS A 917 78.75 -21.19 49.21
CA LYS A 917 78.78 -20.45 50.47
C LYS A 917 77.55 -19.55 50.66
N THR A 918 77.10 -18.91 49.59
CA THR A 918 76.03 -17.90 49.63
C THR A 918 74.64 -18.51 49.60
N TYR A 919 74.39 -19.50 48.74
CA TYR A 919 73.06 -20.04 48.46
C TYR A 919 72.94 -21.57 48.63
N ASP A 920 74.03 -22.27 48.94
CA ASP A 920 74.08 -23.73 49.06
C ASP A 920 73.58 -24.49 47.81
N LEU A 921 73.85 -23.94 46.62
CA LEU A 921 73.40 -24.55 45.36
C LEU A 921 74.08 -25.92 45.10
N PRO A 922 73.34 -26.93 44.61
CA PRO A 922 73.89 -28.24 44.28
C PRO A 922 74.68 -28.22 42.96
N LYS A 923 75.57 -29.21 42.75
CA LYS A 923 76.34 -29.38 41.50
C LYS A 923 75.55 -30.03 40.36
N THR A 924 74.58 -30.86 40.74
CA THR A 924 73.69 -31.61 39.86
C THR A 924 72.31 -31.58 40.48
N LEU A 925 71.27 -31.64 39.66
CA LEU A 925 69.91 -31.82 40.13
C LEU A 925 69.67 -33.24 40.64
#